data_AF-A0A0G4N738-F1
#
_entry.id   AF-A0A0G4N738-F1
#
_cell.length_a   1.000
_cell.length_b   1.000
_cell.length_c   1.000
_cell.angle_alpha   90.00
_cell.angle_beta   90.00
_cell.angle_gamma   90.00
#
_symmetry.space_group_name_H-M   'P 1'
#
loop_
_entity.id
_entity.type
_entity.pdbx_description
1 polymer ?
#
loop_
_entity_poly.entity_id
_entity_poly.type
_entity_poly.pdbx_seq_one_letter_code
_entity_poly.pdbx_strand_id
1 'polypeptide(L)'
;QGLHHYQDLTMGDTDSFKGFESNSTFLTTIGQPQAPLLPRVQAEGPTFVDTQACICSLRTTPGQDGAAGWRCLGNRTEEMYLTNDGKWFNAQNDAATLDGPIHDATNPPDTTKALKWADDKSELVPITGNNDLPVYDQTCSGTNHTTFSTSYYRAAAQLERDEAPVDGAPCFRPGAVPVQIQTIDEWQEHGCAEGFLCQNNTVNSLPQYCTPMTICQQARLAGKACEFEGRNIGMGVFEPIICQGGYYCPPAQRTTIKCPSGSYCQPGAPSPTPCSTGSYCPKGATSEAVVIPVGIVVIVDLFIGAMLLWVVLRQRRKNGKRMNFPGIPFMAKSASRKGIQATVTGYKQLDDETDQEMQPMQPTYLPYRPGTGFQAVLDVPVARAPTVKLRRANTLAALNPQLKAFVDSMSRATDVQADNLGLSFAYNGLTFQPKGRPTPILQNVTGRIDKGSLVAVMGGSGAGKSTFVNVLMGKTKNTGGTVTVNNIPGKIEQYKKIIGYVPQDDVVLPELTVRENILHSARIRLPRSWSDKDISAHVDSVVDCLELSHVRDSLVGSVGKPVISGGQRKRVSIGMELAAATMAIFLDEPTSGLDATAASSTMLTLKALARLGISVIVIIHQPRMEIFEMLDNLILLGNGQAIYEGPEHETQAYFEGMGFKFPKHSNTGDVVTDIITGNGRAYKRGGDVSKEALISHWASHHRQSESDEESGDDSEAKSIRVSMRALLKRRGARRHKQTWLCLRRSMLQQYRLKPALFFEIGLSVLSGFLIGLSQDGKKGVLFRGYYRAPYEDLSLSADFASPAQLALLQAIGIGLICGAPGVKIFSEEVILHRREAEAGHSRLAYFLAKTVSVMPRMILSCLHFTTLVHILSRPIISWTLAYCMNLLYFYCIYGLASVVSMVVRREDAPLISTMASFIVGLLSGASPALSQVKTWHMEWLWRASPGTWFAEVYFGQLAGPFQYLYDIDMAAKFTGYNLGTLQVGALVLFAIGTIYRILAFGGLLVCGRMRI
;
A
#
# COMPACT_ATOMS: atom_id res chain seq x y z
N GLN A 1 18.65 19.64 40.49
CA GLN A 1 18.75 20.19 41.86
C GLN A 1 17.45 19.87 42.57
N GLY A 2 17.53 19.21 43.73
CA GLY A 2 16.44 19.10 44.72
C GLY A 2 15.44 17.95 44.56
N LEU A 3 15.80 16.75 45.05
CA LEU A 3 14.87 15.72 45.54
C LEU A 3 14.30 16.13 46.91
N HIS A 4 13.01 15.86 47.19
CA HIS A 4 12.49 15.06 48.33
C HIS A 4 11.01 15.36 48.69
N HIS A 5 10.14 14.37 48.42
CA HIS A 5 9.21 13.67 49.33
C HIS A 5 8.31 14.41 50.38
N TYR A 6 6.98 14.23 50.24
CA TYR A 6 5.89 13.79 51.19
C TYR A 6 4.54 14.50 50.84
N GLN A 7 3.52 13.79 50.36
CA GLN A 7 2.34 13.20 51.06
C GLN A 7 1.14 14.15 51.33
N ASP A 8 0.01 13.77 50.74
CA ASP A 8 -1.35 13.63 51.30
C ASP A 8 -2.19 14.80 51.89
N LEU A 9 -3.46 14.76 51.45
CA LEU A 9 -4.74 15.19 52.07
C LEU A 9 -5.34 16.60 51.79
N THR A 10 -6.51 16.52 51.13
CA THR A 10 -7.81 17.20 51.38
C THR A 10 -8.10 18.65 50.96
N MET A 11 -9.16 18.73 50.14
CA MET A 11 -10.29 19.69 50.03
C MET A 11 -10.24 21.07 50.69
N GLY A 12 -10.67 22.07 49.91
CA GLY A 12 -11.47 23.21 50.39
C GLY A 12 -11.18 24.53 49.66
N ASP A 13 -12.15 24.99 48.84
CA ASP A 13 -12.73 26.36 48.72
C ASP A 13 -11.79 27.60 48.73
N THR A 14 -11.99 28.70 48.02
CA THR A 14 -13.06 29.29 47.19
C THR A 14 -12.46 30.52 46.48
N ASP A 15 -13.23 31.06 45.53
CA ASP A 15 -13.33 32.48 45.16
C ASP A 15 -12.51 33.10 44.00
N SER A 16 -13.33 33.52 43.02
CA SER A 16 -13.39 34.84 42.39
C SER A 16 -12.58 35.11 41.12
N PHE A 17 -13.29 35.36 40.02
CA PHE A 17 -13.13 36.55 39.20
C PHE A 17 -14.40 36.83 38.34
N LYS A 18 -15.02 38.00 38.59
CA LYS A 18 -15.97 38.74 37.73
C LYS A 18 -15.20 39.22 36.46
N GLY A 19 -15.75 39.54 35.29
CA GLY A 19 -17.10 39.70 34.74
C GLY A 19 -16.98 40.54 33.45
N PHE A 20 -17.90 40.42 32.49
CA PHE A 20 -18.29 41.49 31.56
C PHE A 20 -19.66 41.18 30.96
N GLU A 21 -20.57 42.16 31.05
CA GLU A 21 -21.97 42.17 30.63
C GLU A 21 -22.15 42.51 29.14
N SER A 22 -23.30 42.11 28.57
CA SER A 22 -24.00 42.89 27.54
C SER A 22 -25.51 42.87 27.82
N ASN A 23 -26.10 44.05 27.95
CA ASN A 23 -27.48 44.33 28.33
C ASN A 23 -28.33 44.84 27.15
N SER A 24 -29.61 44.44 27.10
CA SER A 24 -30.83 45.17 26.63
C SER A 24 -31.89 44.17 26.12
N THR A 25 -33.21 44.34 26.20
CA THR A 25 -34.21 44.81 27.19
C THR A 25 -35.59 44.65 26.52
N PHE A 26 -36.62 44.22 27.28
CA PHE A 26 -38.09 44.33 27.04
C PHE A 26 -38.80 43.42 26.01
N LEU A 27 -39.64 42.47 26.49
CA LEU A 27 -41.11 42.61 26.59
C LEU A 27 -41.76 41.35 27.21
N THR A 28 -42.58 41.59 28.23
CA THR A 28 -43.54 40.67 28.84
C THR A 28 -44.70 40.34 27.89
N THR A 29 -44.99 39.04 27.67
CA THR A 29 -46.37 38.51 27.54
C THR A 29 -46.38 36.97 27.55
N ILE A 30 -47.08 36.42 28.56
CA ILE A 30 -48.07 35.32 28.50
C ILE A 30 -47.66 33.99 27.84
N GLY A 31 -47.61 32.93 28.66
CA GLY A 31 -47.94 31.57 28.24
C GLY A 31 -46.81 30.54 28.22
N GLN A 32 -46.24 30.20 29.38
CA GLN A 32 -45.59 28.89 29.59
C GLN A 32 -45.80 28.40 31.03
N PRO A 33 -46.29 27.17 31.27
CA PRO A 33 -46.27 26.55 32.58
C PRO A 33 -44.83 26.21 32.98
N GLN A 34 -44.42 26.66 34.16
CA GLN A 34 -43.10 26.40 34.75
C GLN A 34 -42.89 24.91 35.06
N ALA A 35 -41.64 24.47 34.88
CA ALA A 35 -41.13 23.13 35.14
C ALA A 35 -41.27 22.70 36.62
N PRO A 36 -41.79 21.49 36.93
CA PRO A 36 -42.06 21.07 38.30
C PRO A 36 -41.02 20.08 38.88
N LEU A 37 -39.72 20.24 38.64
CA LEU A 37 -38.73 19.21 39.04
C LEU A 37 -37.42 19.77 39.62
N LEU A 38 -37.51 20.43 40.78
CA LEU A 38 -36.43 20.48 41.76
C LEU A 38 -36.89 19.77 43.05
N PRO A 39 -36.06 18.93 43.69
CA PRO A 39 -36.46 18.19 44.88
C PRO A 39 -36.56 19.12 46.09
N ARG A 40 -37.67 19.06 46.84
CA ARG A 40 -37.77 19.62 48.21
C ARG A 40 -37.35 18.57 49.25
N VAL A 41 -36.79 19.04 50.36
CA VAL A 41 -36.29 18.24 51.52
C VAL A 41 -37.42 17.91 52.52
N GLN A 42 -38.66 17.69 52.05
CA GLN A 42 -39.78 17.29 52.92
C GLN A 42 -40.55 16.11 52.32
N ALA A 43 -41.10 15.26 53.20
CA ALA A 43 -41.76 13.99 52.90
C ALA A 43 -43.12 14.15 52.18
N GLU A 44 -43.11 14.78 51.02
CA GLU A 44 -44.24 14.87 50.10
C GLU A 44 -43.84 14.16 48.79
N GLY A 45 -44.55 13.05 48.49
CA GLY A 45 -44.35 12.26 47.28
C GLY A 45 -45.17 12.78 46.08
N PRO A 46 -44.83 12.36 44.84
CA PRO A 46 -45.51 12.82 43.63
C PRO A 46 -46.99 12.37 43.59
N THR A 47 -47.84 13.23 43.02
CA THR A 47 -49.26 12.96 42.75
C THR A 47 -49.45 12.12 41.50
N PHE A 48 -50.43 11.21 41.50
CA PHE A 48 -50.84 10.48 40.30
C PHE A 48 -52.36 10.52 40.10
N VAL A 49 -52.79 10.34 38.86
CA VAL A 49 -54.18 10.34 38.42
C VAL A 49 -54.55 8.93 37.97
N ASP A 50 -55.56 8.33 38.58
CA ASP A 50 -56.14 7.08 38.10
C ASP A 50 -57.12 7.36 36.95
N THR A 51 -57.25 6.40 36.03
CA THR A 51 -58.11 6.39 34.83
C THR A 51 -59.60 6.61 35.09
N GLN A 52 -60.04 6.69 36.35
CA GLN A 52 -61.39 7.10 36.76
C GLN A 52 -61.41 8.25 37.79
N ALA A 53 -60.43 9.14 37.69
CA ALA A 53 -60.46 10.52 38.16
C ALA A 53 -60.52 10.73 39.70
N CYS A 54 -59.42 10.46 40.40
CA CYS A 54 -59.10 11.09 41.70
C CYS A 54 -57.57 11.32 41.73
N ILE A 55 -57.11 12.49 42.20
CA ILE A 55 -55.68 12.82 42.32
C ILE A 55 -55.22 12.44 43.74
N CYS A 56 -54.49 11.35 43.95
CA CYS A 56 -53.99 10.99 45.29
C CYS A 56 -52.55 11.49 45.53
N SER A 57 -52.29 12.10 46.71
CA SER A 57 -50.97 12.61 47.15
C SER A 57 -50.55 12.02 48.50
N LEU A 58 -49.25 11.82 48.71
CA LEU A 58 -48.70 11.30 49.95
C LEU A 58 -48.42 12.45 50.93
N ARG A 59 -49.10 12.46 52.08
CA ARG A 59 -48.97 13.49 53.13
C ARG A 59 -48.71 12.84 54.49
N THR A 60 -47.96 13.50 55.36
CA THR A 60 -47.80 13.08 56.75
C THR A 60 -49.08 13.32 57.53
N THR A 61 -49.54 12.31 58.29
CA THR A 61 -50.71 12.46 59.16
C THR A 61 -50.32 13.18 60.45
N PRO A 62 -50.97 14.31 60.81
CA PRO A 62 -50.69 14.94 62.11
C PRO A 62 -51.26 14.05 63.22
N GLY A 63 -50.40 13.56 64.12
CA GLY A 63 -50.81 12.88 65.36
C GLY A 63 -50.44 11.40 65.49
N GLN A 64 -49.84 10.76 64.48
CA GLN A 64 -49.21 9.44 64.64
C GLN A 64 -47.86 9.43 63.92
N ASP A 65 -46.78 9.34 64.71
CA ASP A 65 -45.40 8.95 64.38
C ASP A 65 -44.94 9.16 62.93
N GLY A 66 -45.18 10.35 62.37
CA GLY A 66 -44.68 10.74 61.05
C GLY A 66 -45.05 9.80 59.89
N ALA A 67 -46.04 8.93 60.04
CA ALA A 67 -46.43 8.01 58.98
C ALA A 67 -47.08 8.76 57.83
N ALA A 68 -46.64 8.48 56.60
CA ALA A 68 -47.14 9.12 55.39
C ALA A 68 -48.32 8.28 54.83
N GLY A 69 -49.48 8.91 54.63
CA GLY A 69 -50.69 8.29 54.08
C GLY A 69 -51.15 8.95 52.79
N TRP A 70 -51.77 8.18 51.89
CA TRP A 70 -52.32 8.69 50.64
C TRP A 70 -53.68 9.35 50.85
N ARG A 71 -53.86 10.58 50.36
CA ARG A 71 -55.14 11.32 50.38
C ARG A 71 -55.55 11.73 48.98
N CYS A 72 -56.82 11.56 48.61
CA CYS A 72 -57.36 12.16 47.39
C CYS A 72 -57.50 13.68 47.55
N LEU A 73 -57.06 14.43 46.54
CA LEU A 73 -57.12 15.90 46.42
C LEU A 73 -58.35 16.36 45.61
N GLY A 74 -59.34 15.47 45.44
CA GLY A 74 -60.63 15.74 44.84
C GLY A 74 -60.75 15.37 43.36
N ASN A 75 -61.98 15.07 42.97
CA ASN A 75 -62.50 15.18 41.61
C ASN A 75 -64.02 15.33 41.71
N ARG A 76 -64.63 16.25 40.95
CA ARG A 76 -66.05 16.61 41.08
C ARG A 76 -66.46 16.88 42.53
N THR A 77 -66.22 18.12 42.92
CA THR A 77 -66.74 18.73 44.15
C THR A 77 -68.25 18.63 44.22
N GLU A 78 -68.77 17.84 45.15
CA GLU A 78 -69.78 18.23 46.13
C GLU A 78 -69.64 17.25 47.30
N GLU A 79 -69.30 17.74 48.51
CA GLU A 79 -69.27 17.01 49.80
C GLU A 79 -67.92 16.57 50.43
N MET A 80 -66.83 17.31 50.21
CA MET A 80 -65.86 17.51 51.32
C MET A 80 -65.30 18.92 51.30
N TYR A 81 -65.62 19.69 52.33
CA TYR A 81 -65.21 21.09 52.45
C TYR A 81 -63.92 21.23 53.26
N LEU A 82 -63.03 22.13 52.82
CA LEU A 82 -61.89 22.66 53.59
C LEU A 82 -62.17 24.13 53.93
N THR A 83 -62.09 24.50 55.21
CA THR A 83 -62.20 25.91 55.65
C THR A 83 -60.86 26.37 56.24
N ASN A 84 -60.30 27.48 55.75
CA ASN A 84 -59.06 28.06 56.28
C ASN A 84 -59.26 29.20 57.29
N ASP A 85 -60.48 29.65 57.57
CA ASP A 85 -60.70 30.81 58.43
C ASP A 85 -61.90 30.63 59.38
N GLY A 86 -61.78 29.76 60.39
CA GLY A 86 -62.42 29.89 61.70
C GLY A 86 -63.93 30.18 61.83
N LYS A 87 -64.75 30.02 60.79
CA LYS A 87 -66.23 30.09 60.82
C LYS A 87 -66.80 29.00 59.91
N TRP A 88 -67.74 28.22 60.42
CA TRP A 88 -68.35 27.12 59.69
C TRP A 88 -69.46 27.66 58.77
N PHE A 89 -69.07 27.89 57.52
CA PHE A 89 -69.82 28.07 56.26
C PHE A 89 -70.61 29.37 55.97
N ASN A 90 -70.42 29.85 54.73
CA ASN A 90 -71.49 30.31 53.83
C ASN A 90 -71.05 30.05 52.38
N ALA A 91 -71.88 29.40 51.57
CA ALA A 91 -71.67 29.22 50.14
C ALA A 91 -72.57 30.20 49.37
N GLN A 92 -72.02 30.86 48.35
CA GLN A 92 -72.81 31.71 47.45
C GLN A 92 -72.43 31.43 45.99
N ASN A 93 -73.18 30.55 45.32
CA ASN A 93 -74.18 30.94 44.33
C ASN A 93 -74.92 29.72 43.74
N ASP A 94 -76.25 29.84 43.76
CA ASP A 94 -77.28 29.18 42.95
C ASP A 94 -77.51 27.67 43.07
N ALA A 95 -78.04 27.22 44.21
CA ALA A 95 -79.41 26.70 44.34
C ALA A 95 -79.70 26.13 45.75
N ALA A 96 -80.85 26.53 46.33
CA ALA A 96 -81.54 25.99 47.51
C ALA A 96 -80.81 25.96 48.87
N THR A 97 -81.32 26.78 49.80
CA THR A 97 -81.02 26.80 51.24
C THR A 97 -81.24 25.44 51.92
N LEU A 98 -80.20 24.91 52.56
CA LEU A 98 -80.28 23.83 53.55
C LEU A 98 -80.57 24.42 54.94
N ASP A 99 -81.77 24.16 55.47
CA ASP A 99 -82.10 24.43 56.89
C ASP A 99 -81.55 23.27 57.75
N GLY A 100 -80.46 23.52 58.46
CA GLY A 100 -79.84 22.59 59.41
C GLY A 100 -79.16 23.34 60.57
N PRO A 101 -78.83 22.66 61.69
CA PRO A 101 -78.21 23.29 62.85
C PRO A 101 -76.79 23.82 62.52
N ILE A 102 -76.53 25.09 62.88
CA ILE A 102 -75.25 25.76 62.65
C ILE A 102 -74.27 25.36 63.76
N HIS A 103 -73.15 24.71 63.39
CA HIS A 103 -72.05 24.44 64.32
C HIS A 103 -71.16 25.69 64.46
N ASP A 104 -71.00 26.22 65.67
CA ASP A 104 -70.16 27.37 66.00
C ASP A 104 -68.99 26.96 66.93
N ALA A 105 -68.05 27.88 67.20
CA ALA A 105 -66.85 27.63 68.00
C ALA A 105 -67.09 27.09 69.43
N THR A 106 -68.33 27.11 69.93
CA THR A 106 -68.73 26.58 71.24
C THR A 106 -69.23 25.13 71.19
N ASN A 107 -69.53 24.58 70.01
CA ASN A 107 -69.90 23.16 69.83
C ASN A 107 -69.34 22.59 68.51
N PRO A 108 -68.01 22.44 68.41
CA PRO A 108 -67.37 21.91 67.21
C PRO A 108 -67.69 20.41 67.04
N PRO A 109 -67.92 19.94 65.80
CA PRO A 109 -68.03 18.50 65.54
C PRO A 109 -66.71 17.80 65.93
N ASP A 110 -66.80 16.58 66.43
CA ASP A 110 -65.63 15.79 66.84
C ASP A 110 -64.78 15.41 65.61
N THR A 111 -63.74 16.21 65.36
CA THR A 111 -62.84 16.07 64.20
C THR A 111 -61.79 14.96 64.37
N THR A 112 -61.84 14.21 65.48
CA THR A 112 -60.95 13.05 65.67
C THR A 112 -61.34 11.85 64.81
N LYS A 113 -62.52 11.90 64.16
CA LYS A 113 -63.01 10.87 63.22
C LYS A 113 -63.43 11.52 61.90
N ALA A 114 -63.29 10.78 60.80
CA ALA A 114 -63.75 11.24 59.49
C ALA A 114 -65.29 11.37 59.50
N LEU A 115 -65.82 12.47 58.97
CA LEU A 115 -67.25 12.81 58.98
C LEU A 115 -67.78 12.77 57.54
N LYS A 116 -69.06 12.39 57.36
CA LYS A 116 -69.79 12.43 56.10
C LYS A 116 -71.10 13.21 56.30
N TRP A 117 -71.52 13.98 55.30
CA TRP A 117 -72.83 14.62 55.31
C TRP A 117 -73.92 13.58 55.03
N ALA A 118 -74.95 13.55 55.88
CA ALA A 118 -76.07 12.64 55.74
C ALA A 118 -77.31 13.41 55.29
N ASP A 119 -77.66 13.32 54.00
CA ASP A 119 -78.77 14.06 53.37
C ASP A 119 -80.13 13.80 54.03
N ASP A 120 -80.31 12.63 54.67
CA ASP A 120 -81.53 12.25 55.37
C ASP A 120 -81.70 12.92 56.75
N LYS A 121 -80.60 13.43 57.32
CA LYS A 121 -80.56 14.01 58.67
C LYS A 121 -80.05 15.44 58.72
N SER A 122 -79.56 15.98 57.60
CA SER A 122 -79.01 17.34 57.48
C SER A 122 -77.96 17.65 58.56
N GLU A 123 -77.11 16.67 58.91
CA GLU A 123 -76.04 16.79 59.90
C GLU A 123 -74.77 16.01 59.49
N LEU A 124 -73.63 16.34 60.09
CA LEU A 124 -72.34 15.64 59.88
C LEU A 124 -72.24 14.43 60.82
N VAL A 125 -72.19 13.23 60.25
CA VAL A 125 -72.15 11.96 61.01
C VAL A 125 -70.75 11.32 60.89
N PRO A 126 -70.17 10.79 61.98
CA PRO A 126 -68.88 10.08 61.93
C PRO A 126 -68.96 8.74 61.22
N ILE A 127 -67.96 8.49 60.36
CA ILE A 127 -67.80 7.27 59.58
C ILE A 127 -67.33 6.16 60.54
N THR A 128 -68.14 5.11 60.70
CA THR A 128 -67.86 4.03 61.67
C THR A 128 -67.48 2.69 61.03
N GLY A 129 -67.48 2.59 59.70
CA GLY A 129 -66.98 1.40 58.98
C GLY A 129 -66.69 1.64 57.49
N ASN A 130 -65.94 0.72 56.87
CA ASN A 130 -65.53 0.80 55.46
C ASN A 130 -66.72 0.83 54.47
N ASN A 131 -67.88 0.30 54.84
CA ASN A 131 -69.04 0.15 53.95
C ASN A 131 -69.82 1.45 53.70
N ASP A 132 -69.54 2.53 54.43
CA ASP A 132 -70.28 3.81 54.33
C ASP A 132 -69.64 4.82 53.36
N LEU A 133 -68.47 4.46 52.82
CA LEU A 133 -67.73 5.21 51.81
C LEU A 133 -68.16 4.77 50.39
N PRO A 134 -68.32 5.70 49.44
CA PRO A 134 -68.43 5.35 48.03
C PRO A 134 -67.24 4.47 47.61
N VAL A 135 -67.45 3.58 46.64
CA VAL A 135 -66.42 2.67 46.11
C VAL A 135 -65.11 3.41 45.74
N TYR A 136 -65.23 4.68 45.32
CA TYR A 136 -64.14 5.57 44.95
C TYR A 136 -63.27 6.07 46.13
N ASP A 137 -63.83 6.17 47.34
CA ASP A 137 -63.08 6.61 48.53
C ASP A 137 -62.44 5.44 49.29
N GLN A 138 -62.93 4.21 49.08
CA GLN A 138 -62.27 3.00 49.56
C GLN A 138 -60.92 2.73 48.84
N THR A 139 -60.71 3.29 47.64
CA THR A 139 -59.50 3.07 46.84
C THR A 139 -58.24 3.76 47.39
N CYS A 140 -58.36 4.88 48.11
CA CYS A 140 -57.20 5.54 48.74
C CYS A 140 -57.03 5.18 50.24
N SER A 141 -57.86 4.30 50.82
CA SER A 141 -57.71 3.77 52.20
C SER A 141 -56.85 2.50 52.30
N GLY A 142 -56.31 2.02 51.18
CA GLY A 142 -55.32 0.93 51.14
C GLY A 142 -55.84 -0.47 51.49
N THR A 143 -57.16 -0.67 51.59
CA THR A 143 -57.74 -1.97 52.01
C THR A 143 -58.56 -2.69 50.94
N ASN A 144 -58.45 -2.32 49.65
CA ASN A 144 -59.01 -3.14 48.58
C ASN A 144 -58.04 -3.37 47.40
N HIS A 145 -58.10 -4.59 46.86
CA HIS A 145 -57.16 -5.22 45.94
C HIS A 145 -57.16 -4.59 44.54
N THR A 146 -56.61 -3.38 44.40
CA THR A 146 -56.11 -2.97 43.08
C THR A 146 -54.77 -3.66 42.84
N THR A 147 -54.70 -4.45 41.77
CA THR A 147 -53.50 -5.20 41.34
C THR A 147 -52.27 -4.31 41.14
N PHE A 148 -52.42 -2.99 41.12
CA PHE A 148 -51.36 -2.01 40.85
C PHE A 148 -50.65 -1.50 42.13
N SER A 149 -51.37 -1.35 43.24
CA SER A 149 -50.81 -0.77 44.49
C SER A 149 -49.97 -1.80 45.25
N THR A 150 -50.49 -3.01 45.43
CA THR A 150 -49.83 -4.13 46.13
C THR A 150 -48.58 -4.64 45.42
N SER A 151 -48.50 -4.40 44.13
CA SER A 151 -47.45 -4.90 43.25
C SER A 151 -46.30 -3.88 43.17
N TYR A 152 -46.57 -2.57 43.12
CA TYR A 152 -45.54 -1.52 43.36
C TYR A 152 -44.73 -1.74 44.65
N TYR A 153 -45.40 -2.02 45.79
CA TYR A 153 -44.71 -2.29 47.05
C TYR A 153 -43.92 -3.61 47.05
N ARG A 154 -44.37 -4.63 46.30
CA ARG A 154 -43.58 -5.86 46.09
C ARG A 154 -42.35 -5.61 45.23
N ALA A 155 -42.49 -4.84 44.15
CA ALA A 155 -41.35 -4.47 43.30
C ALA A 155 -40.31 -3.65 44.08
N ALA A 156 -40.75 -2.69 44.89
CA ALA A 156 -39.85 -1.91 45.74
C ALA A 156 -39.15 -2.80 46.79
N ALA A 157 -39.88 -3.69 47.46
CA ALA A 157 -39.30 -4.63 48.42
C ALA A 157 -38.39 -5.70 47.77
N GLN A 158 -38.63 -6.07 46.51
CA GLN A 158 -37.76 -6.94 45.72
C GLN A 158 -36.46 -6.21 45.36
N LEU A 159 -36.55 -4.97 44.88
CA LEU A 159 -35.37 -4.13 44.59
C LEU A 159 -34.52 -3.87 45.84
N GLU A 160 -35.13 -3.67 47.01
CA GLU A 160 -34.41 -3.54 48.29
C GLU A 160 -33.68 -4.83 48.72
N ARG A 161 -34.07 -5.98 48.17
CA ARG A 161 -33.42 -7.29 48.38
C ARG A 161 -32.49 -7.71 47.23
N ASP A 162 -32.18 -6.80 46.30
CA ASP A 162 -31.48 -7.10 45.04
C ASP A 162 -32.17 -8.17 44.18
N GLU A 163 -33.49 -8.37 44.36
CA GLU A 163 -34.32 -9.27 43.56
C GLU A 163 -34.94 -8.53 42.37
N ALA A 164 -35.06 -9.21 41.22
CA ALA A 164 -35.73 -8.63 40.05
C ALA A 164 -37.22 -8.35 40.36
N PRO A 165 -37.71 -7.12 40.18
CA PRO A 165 -39.10 -6.78 40.47
C PRO A 165 -40.05 -7.43 39.44
N VAL A 166 -40.89 -8.37 39.87
CA VAL A 166 -41.77 -9.17 38.98
C VAL A 166 -43.20 -8.65 38.94
N ASP A 167 -43.61 -7.84 39.93
CA ASP A 167 -44.99 -7.39 40.12
C ASP A 167 -45.09 -5.86 40.04
N GLY A 168 -45.85 -5.29 39.09
CA GLY A 168 -46.79 -4.20 39.43
C GLY A 168 -46.62 -2.73 39.10
N ALA A 169 -45.40 -2.21 39.12
CA ALA A 169 -45.18 -0.82 38.74
C ALA A 169 -45.06 -0.76 37.19
N PRO A 170 -45.71 0.20 36.51
CA PRO A 170 -45.56 0.33 35.06
C PRO A 170 -44.12 0.71 34.72
N CYS A 171 -43.46 1.45 35.62
CA CYS A 171 -42.05 1.85 35.56
C CYS A 171 -41.32 1.53 36.87
N PHE A 172 -40.06 1.10 36.78
CA PHE A 172 -39.23 0.76 37.95
C PHE A 172 -38.66 1.98 38.69
N ARG A 173 -38.59 3.15 38.04
CA ARG A 173 -38.15 4.39 38.70
C ARG A 173 -39.28 4.96 39.57
N PRO A 174 -39.04 5.18 40.88
CA PRO A 174 -40.05 5.78 41.75
C PRO A 174 -40.53 7.14 41.24
N GLY A 175 -41.84 7.34 41.16
CA GLY A 175 -42.46 8.57 40.67
C GLY A 175 -42.45 8.79 39.15
N ALA A 176 -41.97 7.82 38.36
CA ALA A 176 -42.01 7.90 36.90
C ALA A 176 -43.41 7.59 36.36
N VAL A 177 -43.91 8.44 35.47
CA VAL A 177 -45.15 8.20 34.72
C VAL A 177 -44.80 7.50 33.40
N PRO A 178 -45.45 6.37 33.06
CA PRO A 178 -45.25 5.71 31.77
C PRO A 178 -45.81 6.59 30.63
N VAL A 179 -45.04 6.71 29.54
CA VAL A 179 -45.48 7.40 28.32
C VAL A 179 -45.82 6.35 27.28
N GLN A 180 -47.03 6.36 26.74
CA GLN A 180 -47.44 5.40 25.71
C GLN A 180 -46.74 5.70 24.38
N ILE A 181 -46.11 4.68 23.78
CA ILE A 181 -45.30 4.83 22.55
C ILE A 181 -46.09 4.47 21.28
N GLN A 182 -47.11 3.60 21.40
CA GLN A 182 -47.93 3.16 20.28
C GLN A 182 -49.42 3.37 20.57
N THR A 183 -50.18 3.75 19.55
CA THR A 183 -51.65 3.81 19.60
C THR A 183 -52.28 2.43 19.42
N ILE A 184 -53.58 2.29 19.70
CA ILE A 184 -54.32 1.04 19.48
C ILE A 184 -54.30 0.64 18.00
N ASP A 185 -54.50 1.62 17.11
CA ASP A 185 -54.55 1.39 15.66
C ASP A 185 -53.17 0.94 15.14
N GLU A 186 -52.09 1.62 15.54
CA GLU A 186 -50.71 1.23 15.20
C GLU A 186 -50.35 -0.17 15.72
N TRP A 187 -50.82 -0.54 16.92
CA TRP A 187 -50.58 -1.86 17.47
C TRP A 187 -51.35 -2.96 16.73
N GLN A 188 -52.56 -2.67 16.23
CA GLN A 188 -53.32 -3.59 15.40
C GLN A 188 -52.70 -3.76 14.01
N GLU A 189 -52.11 -2.70 13.45
CA GLU A 189 -51.49 -2.71 12.13
C GLU A 189 -50.07 -3.31 12.14
N HIS A 190 -49.22 -2.90 13.08
CA HIS A 190 -47.79 -3.21 13.08
C HIS A 190 -47.36 -4.14 14.23
N GLY A 191 -48.16 -4.25 15.28
CA GLY A 191 -47.84 -5.05 16.46
C GLY A 191 -46.51 -4.64 17.12
N CYS A 192 -45.77 -5.65 17.58
CA CYS A 192 -44.43 -5.46 18.14
C CYS A 192 -43.42 -5.31 17.00
N ALA A 193 -42.65 -4.22 16.98
CA ALA A 193 -41.66 -3.99 15.93
C ALA A 193 -40.57 -5.08 15.93
N GLU A 194 -40.03 -5.37 14.74
CA GLU A 194 -39.00 -6.40 14.58
C GLU A 194 -37.76 -6.10 15.43
N GLY A 195 -37.26 -7.14 16.09
CA GLY A 195 -36.08 -7.08 16.97
C GLY A 195 -36.33 -6.63 18.40
N PHE A 196 -37.59 -6.30 18.73
CA PHE A 196 -38.05 -6.11 20.09
C PHE A 196 -38.83 -7.32 20.60
N LEU A 197 -38.87 -7.46 21.92
CA LEU A 197 -39.65 -8.45 22.65
C LEU A 197 -40.72 -7.71 23.46
N CYS A 198 -41.98 -7.93 23.07
CA CYS A 198 -43.15 -7.35 23.71
C CYS A 198 -43.96 -8.43 24.43
N GLN A 199 -43.40 -9.03 25.48
CA GLN A 199 -43.97 -10.22 26.13
C GLN A 199 -45.27 -9.92 26.88
N ASN A 200 -45.35 -8.75 27.54
CA ASN A 200 -46.49 -8.35 28.37
C ASN A 200 -47.47 -7.39 27.66
N ASN A 201 -47.22 -7.07 26.39
CA ASN A 201 -48.00 -6.10 25.65
C ASN A 201 -49.18 -6.73 24.90
N THR A 202 -50.35 -6.13 25.05
CA THR A 202 -51.61 -6.53 24.40
C THR A 202 -52.38 -5.28 23.96
N VAL A 203 -53.54 -5.46 23.31
CA VAL A 203 -54.43 -4.32 22.97
C VAL A 203 -54.84 -3.53 24.22
N ASN A 204 -54.90 -4.18 25.39
CA ASN A 204 -55.23 -3.55 26.68
C ASN A 204 -53.99 -3.05 27.44
N SER A 205 -52.78 -3.39 26.98
CA SER A 205 -51.52 -3.07 27.64
C SER A 205 -50.46 -2.69 26.60
N LEU A 206 -50.62 -1.51 26.01
CA LEU A 206 -49.77 -1.04 24.92
C LEU A 206 -48.34 -0.75 25.37
N PRO A 207 -47.35 -0.77 24.45
CA PRO A 207 -45.97 -0.39 24.73
C PRO A 207 -45.81 0.99 25.37
N GLN A 208 -45.01 1.04 26.43
CA GLN A 208 -44.76 2.23 27.23
C GLN A 208 -43.27 2.53 27.36
N TYR A 209 -42.92 3.81 27.43
CA TYR A 209 -41.60 4.31 27.76
C TYR A 209 -41.57 4.72 29.23
N CYS A 210 -40.57 4.22 29.94
CA CYS A 210 -40.32 4.56 31.32
C CYS A 210 -39.03 5.34 31.47
N THR A 211 -39.06 6.41 32.26
CA THR A 211 -37.85 7.20 32.52
C THR A 211 -36.80 6.33 33.23
N PRO A 212 -35.56 6.28 32.70
CA PRO A 212 -34.56 5.35 33.21
C PRO A 212 -34.09 5.74 34.62
N MET A 213 -33.76 4.73 35.44
CA MET A 213 -32.97 4.91 36.66
C MET A 213 -31.58 5.45 36.31
N THR A 214 -30.89 6.09 37.25
CA THR A 214 -29.55 6.66 37.03
C THR A 214 -28.55 5.63 36.47
N ILE A 215 -28.54 4.41 37.01
CA ILE A 215 -27.66 3.33 36.56
C ILE A 215 -28.00 2.92 35.11
N CYS A 216 -29.29 2.83 34.80
CA CYS A 216 -29.76 2.50 33.47
C CYS A 216 -29.49 3.60 32.45
N GLN A 217 -29.65 4.86 32.86
CA GLN A 217 -29.35 6.03 32.04
C GLN A 217 -27.85 6.09 31.71
N GLN A 218 -26.98 5.82 32.69
CA GLN A 218 -25.55 5.67 32.46
C GLN A 218 -25.24 4.53 31.47
N ALA A 219 -25.91 3.38 31.60
CA ALA A 219 -25.76 2.27 30.65
C ALA A 219 -26.20 2.67 29.23
N ARG A 220 -27.35 3.32 29.07
CA ARG A 220 -27.86 3.80 27.76
C ARG A 220 -26.94 4.83 27.12
N LEU A 221 -26.41 5.78 27.90
CA LEU A 221 -25.41 6.76 27.43
C LEU A 221 -24.09 6.08 27.04
N ALA A 222 -23.69 5.01 27.73
CA ALA A 222 -22.56 4.16 27.37
C ALA A 222 -22.88 3.18 26.21
N GLY A 223 -24.09 3.24 25.63
CA GLY A 223 -24.51 2.42 24.49
C GLY A 223 -24.84 0.97 24.85
N LYS A 224 -25.17 0.70 26.12
CA LYS A 224 -25.57 -0.63 26.61
C LYS A 224 -27.04 -0.63 26.98
N ALA A 225 -27.70 -1.77 26.78
CA ALA A 225 -29.06 -1.98 27.28
C ALA A 225 -29.07 -2.02 28.82
N CYS A 226 -30.26 -1.87 29.40
CA CYS A 226 -30.47 -1.93 30.83
C CYS A 226 -30.44 -3.39 31.29
N GLU A 227 -29.27 -3.86 31.74
CA GLU A 227 -29.09 -5.26 32.15
C GLU A 227 -28.99 -5.40 33.66
N PHE A 228 -29.75 -6.34 34.22
CA PHE A 228 -29.68 -6.80 35.61
C PHE A 228 -29.42 -8.30 35.60
N GLU A 229 -28.40 -8.76 36.33
CA GLU A 229 -27.92 -10.17 36.28
C GLU A 229 -27.70 -10.72 34.85
N GLY A 230 -27.33 -9.85 33.90
CA GLY A 230 -27.12 -10.21 32.50
C GLY A 230 -28.39 -10.39 31.67
N ARG A 231 -29.58 -10.06 32.19
CA ARG A 231 -30.86 -10.02 31.45
C ARG A 231 -31.30 -8.57 31.22
N ASN A 232 -31.76 -8.27 30.01
CA ASN A 232 -32.36 -7.00 29.68
C ASN A 232 -33.78 -6.97 30.26
N ILE A 233 -34.00 -6.16 31.29
CA ILE A 233 -35.30 -6.09 31.99
C ILE A 233 -36.11 -4.85 31.62
N GLY A 234 -35.57 -3.95 30.79
CA GLY A 234 -36.20 -2.66 30.50
C GLY A 234 -36.25 -1.75 31.73
N MET A 235 -37.07 -0.69 31.67
CA MET A 235 -37.36 0.22 32.78
C MET A 235 -38.81 0.11 33.26
N GLY A 236 -39.55 -0.90 32.78
CA GLY A 236 -40.95 -1.14 33.12
C GLY A 236 -41.48 -2.47 32.55
N VAL A 237 -42.59 -2.96 33.10
CA VAL A 237 -43.19 -4.26 32.73
C VAL A 237 -43.77 -4.25 31.30
N PHE A 238 -44.20 -3.09 30.83
CA PHE A 238 -44.78 -2.87 29.49
C PHE A 238 -43.82 -2.21 28.50
N GLU A 239 -42.56 -2.02 28.87
CA GLU A 239 -41.55 -1.44 27.99
C GLU A 239 -40.96 -2.51 27.07
N PRO A 240 -40.99 -2.31 25.74
CA PRO A 240 -40.35 -3.22 24.79
C PRO A 240 -38.85 -3.32 25.06
N ILE A 241 -38.34 -4.55 25.16
CA ILE A 241 -36.90 -4.81 25.34
C ILE A 241 -36.30 -5.36 24.06
N ILE A 242 -35.07 -4.96 23.73
CA ILE A 242 -34.35 -5.50 22.57
C ILE A 242 -33.94 -6.94 22.88
N CYS A 243 -34.11 -7.82 21.89
CA CYS A 243 -33.68 -9.21 21.98
C CYS A 243 -32.17 -9.28 22.25
N GLN A 244 -31.75 -10.00 23.29
CA GLN A 244 -30.32 -10.12 23.61
C GLN A 244 -29.57 -10.95 22.56
N GLY A 245 -28.31 -10.59 22.31
CA GLY A 245 -27.45 -11.35 21.40
C GLY A 245 -27.31 -12.82 21.84
N GLY A 246 -27.27 -13.73 20.87
CA GLY A 246 -27.28 -15.18 21.10
C GLY A 246 -28.69 -15.78 21.21
N TYR A 247 -29.71 -14.93 21.22
CA TYR A 247 -31.12 -15.27 21.09
C TYR A 247 -31.72 -14.54 19.88
N TYR A 248 -32.81 -15.09 19.34
CA TYR A 248 -33.64 -14.40 18.35
C TYR A 248 -35.09 -14.39 18.85
N CYS A 249 -35.83 -13.36 18.44
CA CYS A 249 -37.17 -13.08 18.93
C CYS A 249 -38.13 -12.94 17.75
N PRO A 250 -38.88 -14.00 17.39
CA PRO A 250 -39.86 -13.93 16.32
C PRO A 250 -41.01 -13.00 16.74
N PRO A 251 -41.40 -12.01 15.91
CA PRO A 251 -42.48 -11.06 16.24
C PRO A 251 -43.80 -11.76 16.58
N ALA A 252 -44.10 -12.86 15.89
CA ALA A 252 -45.32 -13.63 16.08
C ALA A 252 -45.39 -14.41 17.41
N GLN A 253 -44.24 -14.85 17.95
CA GLN A 253 -44.20 -15.75 19.11
C GLN A 253 -43.97 -15.01 20.43
N ARG A 254 -43.40 -13.79 20.39
CA ARG A 254 -43.14 -12.94 21.58
C ARG A 254 -42.34 -13.67 22.69
N THR A 255 -41.52 -14.63 22.30
CA THR A 255 -40.64 -15.42 23.19
C THR A 255 -39.20 -15.32 22.73
N THR A 256 -38.25 -15.42 23.66
CA THR A 256 -36.83 -15.50 23.36
C THR A 256 -36.44 -16.94 23.03
N ILE A 257 -35.82 -17.16 21.87
CA ILE A 257 -35.37 -18.49 21.44
C ILE A 257 -33.87 -18.48 21.26
N LYS A 258 -33.18 -19.48 21.82
CA LYS A 258 -31.73 -19.59 21.71
C LYS A 258 -31.31 -19.86 20.27
N CYS A 259 -30.26 -19.19 19.81
CA CYS A 259 -29.79 -19.34 18.44
C CYS A 259 -29.41 -20.80 18.11
N PRO A 260 -29.94 -21.39 17.02
CA PRO A 260 -29.61 -22.76 16.63
C PRO A 260 -28.16 -22.90 16.18
N SER A 261 -27.62 -24.13 16.23
CA SER A 261 -26.28 -24.42 15.70
C SER A 261 -26.22 -24.21 14.19
N GLY A 262 -25.13 -23.61 13.69
CA GLY A 262 -24.97 -23.27 12.27
C GLY A 262 -25.47 -21.85 11.91
N SER A 263 -26.00 -21.12 12.89
CA SER A 263 -26.42 -19.73 12.77
C SER A 263 -25.88 -18.90 13.93
N TYR A 264 -25.80 -17.58 13.75
CA TYR A 264 -25.52 -16.62 14.81
C TYR A 264 -26.65 -15.59 14.89
N CYS A 265 -26.87 -15.06 16.10
CA CYS A 265 -27.98 -14.16 16.38
C CYS A 265 -27.41 -12.89 17.02
N GLN A 266 -27.50 -11.79 16.29
CA GLN A 266 -27.09 -10.47 16.77
C GLN A 266 -28.13 -9.88 17.74
N PRO A 267 -27.78 -8.85 18.52
CA PRO A 267 -28.77 -8.11 19.29
C PRO A 267 -29.93 -7.64 18.40
N GLY A 268 -31.15 -7.94 18.82
CA GLY A 268 -32.38 -7.65 18.09
C GLY A 268 -32.69 -8.61 16.93
N ALA A 269 -31.99 -9.72 16.72
CA ALA A 269 -32.28 -10.58 15.57
C ALA A 269 -33.73 -11.14 15.59
N PRO A 270 -34.56 -10.90 14.55
CA PRO A 270 -35.91 -11.48 14.46
C PRO A 270 -35.87 -12.95 14.00
N SER A 271 -34.81 -13.33 13.28
CA SER A 271 -34.56 -14.68 12.78
C SER A 271 -33.05 -14.99 12.83
N PRO A 272 -32.66 -16.28 12.90
CA PRO A 272 -31.25 -16.66 12.98
C PRO A 272 -30.53 -16.48 11.64
N THR A 273 -29.36 -15.82 11.64
CA THR A 273 -28.57 -15.60 10.44
C THR A 273 -27.66 -16.80 10.15
N PRO A 274 -27.71 -17.40 8.96
CA PRO A 274 -26.85 -18.54 8.63
C PRO A 274 -25.37 -18.12 8.55
N CYS A 275 -24.48 -18.98 9.05
CA CYS A 275 -23.05 -18.70 9.00
C CYS A 275 -22.48 -18.85 7.59
N SER A 276 -21.47 -18.05 7.27
CA SER A 276 -20.81 -18.14 5.97
C SER A 276 -20.16 -19.50 5.74
N THR A 277 -20.06 -19.92 4.47
CA THR A 277 -19.46 -21.19 4.10
C THR A 277 -18.01 -21.28 4.60
N GLY A 278 -17.75 -22.18 5.54
CA GLY A 278 -16.43 -22.36 6.15
C GLY A 278 -16.20 -21.68 7.49
N SER A 279 -17.24 -21.09 8.06
CA SER A 279 -17.27 -20.56 9.43
C SER A 279 -18.00 -21.54 10.36
N TYR A 280 -17.65 -21.50 11.65
CA TYR A 280 -18.24 -22.34 12.69
C TYR A 280 -19.05 -21.49 13.68
N CYS A 281 -20.27 -21.92 13.98
CA CYS A 281 -21.18 -21.23 14.88
C CYS A 281 -21.80 -22.20 15.89
N PRO A 282 -21.37 -22.15 17.17
CA PRO A 282 -21.97 -22.96 18.23
C PRO A 282 -23.39 -22.46 18.58
N LYS A 283 -24.16 -23.28 19.30
CA LYS A 283 -25.49 -22.89 19.79
C LYS A 283 -25.39 -21.64 20.67
N GLY A 284 -26.19 -20.62 20.38
CA GLY A 284 -26.16 -19.33 21.07
C GLY A 284 -25.00 -18.40 20.66
N ALA A 285 -24.41 -18.60 19.48
CA ALA A 285 -23.38 -17.69 18.96
C ALA A 285 -23.93 -16.29 18.66
N THR A 286 -23.19 -15.26 19.04
CA THR A 286 -23.47 -13.86 18.69
C THR A 286 -22.80 -13.43 17.39
N SER A 287 -21.69 -14.07 17.01
CA SER A 287 -20.92 -13.79 15.79
C SER A 287 -20.37 -15.10 15.23
N GLU A 288 -20.01 -15.10 13.96
CA GLU A 288 -19.37 -16.26 13.33
C GLU A 288 -17.89 -16.37 13.69
N ALA A 289 -17.40 -17.60 13.88
CA ALA A 289 -15.97 -17.88 14.02
C ALA A 289 -15.41 -18.37 12.68
N VAL A 290 -14.48 -17.61 12.11
CA VAL A 290 -13.86 -17.93 10.82
C VAL A 290 -12.82 -19.03 11.01
N VAL A 291 -13.06 -20.26 10.50
CA VAL A 291 -12.18 -21.42 10.73
C VAL A 291 -11.38 -21.81 9.48
N ILE A 292 -12.04 -21.91 8.31
CA ILE A 292 -11.36 -22.35 7.08
C ILE A 292 -10.23 -21.39 6.66
N PRO A 293 -10.45 -20.06 6.57
CA PRO A 293 -9.38 -19.11 6.26
C PRO A 293 -8.20 -19.17 7.23
N VAL A 294 -8.46 -19.40 8.52
CA VAL A 294 -7.41 -19.57 9.54
C VAL A 294 -6.62 -20.85 9.26
N GLY A 295 -7.30 -21.95 8.96
CA GLY A 295 -6.65 -23.18 8.52
C GLY A 295 -5.79 -22.98 7.28
N ILE A 296 -6.27 -22.22 6.29
CA ILE A 296 -5.49 -21.88 5.08
C ILE A 296 -4.24 -21.09 5.45
N VAL A 297 -4.36 -20.04 6.26
CA VAL A 297 -3.21 -19.24 6.72
C VAL A 297 -2.20 -20.10 7.47
N VAL A 298 -2.65 -20.94 8.42
CA VAL A 298 -1.76 -21.85 9.17
C VAL A 298 -1.06 -22.84 8.25
N ILE A 299 -1.75 -23.43 7.27
CA ILE A 299 -1.14 -24.34 6.29
C ILE A 299 -0.09 -23.62 5.45
N VAL A 300 -0.41 -22.40 4.99
CA VAL A 300 0.50 -21.56 4.20
C VAL A 300 1.72 -21.18 5.04
N ASP A 301 1.54 -20.76 6.29
CA ASP A 301 2.62 -20.42 7.21
C ASP A 301 3.49 -21.61 7.57
N LEU A 302 2.90 -22.80 7.79
CA LEU A 302 3.66 -24.04 8.00
C LEU A 302 4.48 -24.42 6.78
N PHE A 303 3.92 -24.29 5.58
CA PHE A 303 4.64 -24.55 4.32
C PHE A 303 5.79 -23.55 4.13
N ILE A 304 5.53 -22.27 4.36
CA ILE A 304 6.51 -21.19 4.27
C ILE A 304 7.63 -21.39 5.32
N GLY A 305 7.27 -21.71 6.56
CA GLY A 305 8.19 -21.98 7.67
C GLY A 305 9.05 -23.23 7.42
N ALA A 306 8.45 -24.31 6.91
CA ALA A 306 9.19 -25.52 6.50
C ALA A 306 10.16 -25.22 5.34
N MET A 307 9.75 -24.40 4.37
CA MET A 307 10.59 -23.97 3.26
C MET A 307 11.78 -23.13 3.74
N LEU A 308 11.56 -22.23 4.71
CA LEU A 308 12.62 -21.47 5.36
C LEU A 308 13.59 -22.36 6.13
N LEU A 309 13.05 -23.24 6.98
CA LEU A 309 13.85 -24.18 7.78
C LEU A 309 14.69 -25.05 6.86
N TRP A 310 14.12 -25.54 5.76
CA TRP A 310 14.85 -26.28 4.74
C TRP A 310 15.96 -25.45 4.08
N VAL A 311 15.70 -24.18 3.73
CA VAL A 311 16.71 -23.27 3.16
C VAL A 311 17.85 -23.03 4.14
N VAL A 312 17.54 -22.72 5.40
CA VAL A 312 18.53 -22.45 6.46
C VAL A 312 19.36 -23.72 6.74
N LEU A 313 18.70 -24.87 6.89
CA LEU A 313 19.39 -26.15 7.08
C LEU A 313 20.25 -26.53 5.87
N ARG A 314 19.78 -26.24 4.65
CA ARG A 314 20.55 -26.48 3.42
C ARG A 314 21.75 -25.53 3.31
N GLN A 315 21.60 -24.26 3.69
CA GLN A 315 22.70 -23.30 3.76
C GLN A 315 23.73 -23.72 4.80
N ARG A 316 23.30 -24.11 6.00
CA ARG A 316 24.18 -24.67 7.04
C ARG A 316 24.90 -25.94 6.58
N ARG A 317 24.21 -26.87 5.91
CA ARG A 317 24.84 -28.07 5.32
C ARG A 317 25.84 -27.76 4.20
N LYS A 318 25.55 -26.77 3.35
CA LYS A 318 26.50 -26.32 2.31
C LYS A 318 27.73 -25.65 2.92
N ASN A 319 27.56 -24.84 3.97
CA ASN A 319 28.67 -24.23 4.70
C ASN A 319 29.49 -25.29 5.46
N GLY A 320 28.84 -26.31 6.05
CA GLY A 320 29.51 -27.44 6.70
C GLY A 320 30.29 -28.34 5.74
N LYS A 321 29.81 -28.54 4.49
CA LYS A 321 30.53 -29.33 3.47
C LYS A 321 31.76 -28.63 2.90
N ARG A 322 31.92 -27.31 3.06
CA ARG A 322 33.13 -26.58 2.66
C ARG A 322 34.31 -26.78 3.63
N MET A 323 34.10 -27.34 4.82
CA MET A 323 35.17 -27.60 5.81
C MET A 323 35.76 -29.02 5.79
N ASN A 324 35.28 -29.93 4.93
CA ASN A 324 35.79 -31.29 4.84
C ASN A 324 36.45 -31.53 3.47
N PHE A 325 37.69 -31.07 3.32
CA PHE A 325 38.64 -31.60 2.32
C PHE A 325 39.63 -32.50 3.08
N PRO A 326 39.85 -33.77 2.68
CA PRO A 326 40.65 -34.71 3.46
C PRO A 326 42.14 -34.58 3.11
N GLY A 327 42.98 -34.38 4.11
CA GLY A 327 44.43 -34.53 3.99
C GLY A 327 45.21 -33.72 5.02
N ILE A 328 45.84 -34.44 5.96
CA ILE A 328 46.90 -34.09 6.91
C ILE A 328 46.46 -34.32 8.38
N PRO A 329 47.09 -35.26 9.11
CA PRO A 329 46.78 -35.52 10.51
C PRO A 329 47.62 -34.61 11.42
N PHE A 330 46.98 -33.91 12.36
CA PHE A 330 47.72 -33.36 13.50
C PHE A 330 46.94 -33.48 14.81
N MET A 331 47.73 -33.62 15.86
CA MET A 331 47.43 -34.13 17.19
C MET A 331 46.38 -33.36 17.99
N ALA A 332 45.69 -34.10 18.84
CA ALA A 332 44.78 -33.63 19.87
C ALA A 332 45.46 -32.67 20.85
N LYS A 333 44.78 -31.58 21.22
CA LYS A 333 44.92 -30.93 22.53
C LYS A 333 43.66 -30.15 22.93
N SER A 334 43.11 -30.62 24.06
CA SER A 334 42.38 -29.98 25.16
C SER A 334 41.59 -28.67 24.94
N ALA A 335 40.38 -28.72 25.49
CA ALA A 335 39.47 -27.60 25.74
C ALA A 335 40.09 -26.49 26.60
N SER A 336 39.80 -25.23 26.24
CA SER A 336 39.64 -24.13 27.19
C SER A 336 38.77 -23.02 26.61
N ARG A 337 37.80 -22.58 27.41
CA ARG A 337 36.92 -21.43 27.18
C ARG A 337 37.70 -20.13 27.45
N LYS A 338 37.86 -19.29 26.44
CA LYS A 338 37.54 -17.84 26.45
C LYS A 338 37.83 -17.27 25.07
N GLY A 339 36.93 -16.40 24.63
CA GLY A 339 36.91 -15.83 23.29
C GLY A 339 38.10 -14.92 23.00
N ILE A 340 38.17 -14.55 21.72
CA ILE A 340 39.19 -13.76 21.03
C ILE A 340 40.37 -14.62 20.52
N GLN A 341 40.29 -15.09 19.26
CA GLN A 341 41.16 -14.64 18.16
C GLN A 341 40.97 -15.46 16.86
N ALA A 342 41.03 -14.73 15.75
CA ALA A 342 41.78 -15.05 14.53
C ALA A 342 41.39 -16.28 13.67
N THR A 343 40.68 -15.96 12.58
CA THR A 343 41.01 -16.27 11.16
C THR A 343 41.43 -17.68 10.77
N VAL A 344 40.60 -18.32 9.92
CA VAL A 344 40.98 -18.76 8.55
C VAL A 344 39.74 -18.72 7.64
N THR A 345 39.43 -17.56 7.08
CA THR A 345 38.93 -17.35 5.71
C THR A 345 38.99 -15.85 5.47
N GLY A 346 39.62 -15.42 4.39
CA GLY A 346 39.87 -14.01 4.07
C GLY A 346 38.60 -13.24 3.67
N TYR A 347 37.59 -13.21 4.52
CA TYR A 347 36.42 -12.36 4.37
C TYR A 347 36.17 -11.62 5.68
N LYS A 348 36.57 -10.35 5.70
CA LYS A 348 36.26 -9.41 6.77
C LYS A 348 34.80 -8.98 6.59
N GLN A 349 33.92 -9.49 7.43
CA GLN A 349 32.58 -8.96 7.58
C GLN A 349 32.74 -7.67 8.39
N LEU A 350 32.45 -6.51 7.79
CA LEU A 350 32.42 -5.23 8.50
C LEU A 350 31.01 -5.04 9.09
N ASP A 351 30.98 -4.63 10.35
CA ASP A 351 29.77 -4.25 11.08
C ASP A 351 29.19 -2.94 10.52
N ASP A 352 27.88 -2.81 10.68
CA ASP A 352 27.02 -1.76 10.14
C ASP A 352 27.36 -0.33 10.61
N GLU A 353 26.93 0.63 9.78
CA GLU A 353 26.71 2.06 10.07
C GLU A 353 27.95 2.95 10.30
N THR A 354 28.62 3.33 9.21
CA THR A 354 29.10 4.71 8.94
C THR A 354 29.69 4.78 7.54
N ASP A 355 29.56 5.92 6.87
CA ASP A 355 30.12 6.20 5.55
C ASP A 355 31.58 5.73 5.44
N GLN A 356 31.84 4.65 4.70
CA GLN A 356 33.20 4.19 4.40
C GLN A 356 33.32 3.66 2.97
N GLU A 357 34.36 4.16 2.31
CA GLU A 357 34.85 3.78 0.99
C GLU A 357 34.87 2.25 0.78
N MET A 358 34.47 1.82 -0.41
CA MET A 358 34.47 0.42 -0.82
C MET A 358 35.88 -0.18 -0.69
N GLN A 359 36.07 -1.12 0.25
CA GLN A 359 37.27 -1.96 0.23
C GLN A 359 37.23 -2.86 -1.03
N PRO A 360 38.29 -2.89 -1.85
CA PRO A 360 38.32 -3.72 -3.04
C PRO A 360 38.32 -5.20 -2.65
N MET A 361 37.37 -5.95 -3.21
CA MET A 361 37.40 -7.41 -3.18
C MET A 361 38.71 -7.89 -3.83
N GLN A 362 39.37 -8.90 -3.25
CA GLN A 362 40.59 -9.47 -3.84
C GLN A 362 40.32 -9.90 -5.29
N PRO A 363 41.15 -9.46 -6.25
CA PRO A 363 40.97 -9.84 -7.66
C PRO A 363 41.15 -11.34 -7.81
N THR A 364 40.06 -12.06 -8.10
CA THR A 364 40.15 -13.46 -8.53
C THR A 364 40.57 -13.47 -9.99
N TYR A 365 41.87 -13.41 -10.21
CA TYR A 365 42.50 -13.46 -11.52
C TYR A 365 42.56 -14.90 -12.03
N LEU A 366 42.23 -15.08 -13.32
CA LEU A 366 42.66 -16.24 -14.09
C LEU A 366 43.83 -15.79 -14.96
N PRO A 367 45.02 -16.40 -14.83
CA PRO A 367 46.09 -16.13 -15.77
C PRO A 367 45.70 -16.43 -17.20
N TYR A 368 46.13 -15.56 -18.11
CA TYR A 368 46.07 -15.80 -19.54
C TYR A 368 46.65 -17.19 -19.79
N ARG A 369 45.78 -18.10 -20.24
CA ARG A 369 46.15 -19.43 -20.69
C ARG A 369 46.15 -19.39 -22.22
N PRO A 370 47.29 -19.60 -22.86
CA PRO A 370 47.36 -19.67 -24.33
C PRO A 370 46.31 -20.66 -24.86
N GLY A 371 45.57 -20.26 -25.90
CA GLY A 371 44.59 -21.13 -26.56
C GLY A 371 43.19 -21.25 -25.94
N THR A 372 42.84 -20.47 -24.90
CA THR A 372 41.47 -20.44 -24.34
C THR A 372 40.74 -19.11 -24.55
N GLY A 373 39.39 -19.16 -24.58
CA GLY A 373 38.55 -17.97 -24.65
C GLY A 373 38.64 -17.19 -25.97
N PHE A 374 38.15 -15.94 -25.98
CA PHE A 374 38.31 -15.03 -27.12
C PHE A 374 39.77 -14.71 -27.44
N GLN A 375 40.62 -14.63 -26.41
CA GLN A 375 42.02 -14.24 -26.56
C GLN A 375 42.82 -15.25 -27.39
N ALA A 376 42.40 -16.51 -27.48
CA ALA A 376 43.01 -17.50 -28.38
C ALA A 376 43.00 -17.11 -29.87
N VAL A 377 42.09 -16.22 -30.30
CA VAL A 377 42.11 -15.65 -31.67
C VAL A 377 43.37 -14.81 -31.88
N LEU A 378 43.92 -14.22 -30.81
CA LEU A 378 45.08 -13.38 -30.90
C LEU A 378 46.37 -14.17 -31.22
N ASP A 379 46.37 -15.45 -30.85
CA ASP A 379 47.48 -16.40 -31.01
C ASP A 379 47.55 -16.99 -32.43
N VAL A 380 46.48 -16.85 -33.21
CA VAL A 380 46.44 -17.30 -34.60
C VAL A 380 47.37 -16.43 -35.44
N PRO A 381 48.41 -16.98 -36.07
CA PRO A 381 49.33 -16.20 -36.87
C PRO A 381 48.58 -15.51 -38.01
N VAL A 382 48.72 -14.19 -38.10
CA VAL A 382 48.15 -13.41 -39.20
C VAL A 382 48.92 -13.79 -40.46
N ALA A 383 48.37 -14.69 -41.27
CA ALA A 383 48.95 -15.06 -42.55
C ALA A 383 49.13 -13.79 -43.39
N ARG A 384 50.33 -13.59 -43.97
CA ARG A 384 50.56 -12.53 -44.97
C ARG A 384 49.76 -12.86 -46.22
N ALA A 385 48.52 -12.38 -46.29
CA ALA A 385 47.69 -12.45 -47.48
C ALA A 385 47.47 -11.05 -48.09
N PRO A 386 47.28 -10.94 -49.42
CA PRO A 386 47.21 -9.66 -50.13
C PRO A 386 45.95 -8.85 -49.83
N THR A 387 44.85 -9.50 -49.41
CA THR A 387 43.58 -8.83 -49.10
C THR A 387 43.08 -9.15 -47.70
N VAL A 388 42.39 -8.19 -47.08
CA VAL A 388 41.77 -8.34 -45.75
C VAL A 388 40.79 -9.53 -45.70
N LYS A 389 40.04 -9.75 -46.78
CA LYS A 389 39.12 -10.89 -46.92
C LYS A 389 39.84 -12.24 -46.83
N LEU A 390 40.95 -12.39 -47.55
CA LEU A 390 41.71 -13.66 -47.58
C LEU A 390 42.46 -13.92 -46.27
N ARG A 391 43.00 -12.87 -45.63
CA ARG A 391 43.59 -12.96 -44.28
C ARG A 391 42.58 -13.52 -43.28
N ARG A 392 41.36 -12.99 -43.32
CA ARG A 392 40.28 -13.35 -42.40
C ARG A 392 39.77 -14.78 -42.63
N ALA A 393 39.62 -15.21 -43.88
CA ALA A 393 39.27 -16.60 -44.19
C ALA A 393 40.30 -17.60 -43.61
N ASN A 394 41.59 -17.28 -43.70
CA ASN A 394 42.66 -18.10 -43.11
C ASN A 394 42.60 -18.11 -41.58
N THR A 395 42.33 -16.97 -40.94
CA THR A 395 42.13 -16.88 -39.48
C THR A 395 40.94 -17.73 -39.02
N LEU A 396 39.82 -17.68 -39.74
CA LEU A 396 38.62 -18.47 -39.43
C LEU A 396 38.86 -19.98 -39.54
N ALA A 397 39.70 -20.41 -40.48
CA ALA A 397 40.06 -21.82 -40.66
C ALA A 397 40.91 -22.38 -39.51
N ALA A 398 41.69 -21.52 -38.84
CA ALA A 398 42.61 -21.90 -37.76
C ALA A 398 42.00 -21.77 -36.34
N LEU A 399 40.70 -21.50 -36.22
CA LEU A 399 40.03 -21.31 -34.93
C LEU A 399 39.89 -22.62 -34.13
N ASN A 400 40.05 -22.52 -32.81
CA ASN A 400 39.68 -23.59 -31.87
C ASN A 400 38.17 -23.91 -31.98
N PRO A 401 37.74 -25.18 -31.87
CA PRO A 401 36.33 -25.60 -31.88
C PRO A 401 35.34 -24.70 -31.11
N GLN A 402 35.70 -24.20 -29.93
CA GLN A 402 34.84 -23.31 -29.13
C GLN A 402 34.57 -21.98 -29.83
N LEU A 403 35.62 -21.36 -30.37
CA LEU A 403 35.53 -20.10 -31.13
C LEU A 403 34.81 -20.29 -32.45
N LYS A 404 35.07 -21.42 -33.13
CA LYS A 404 34.35 -21.79 -34.35
C LYS A 404 32.85 -21.92 -34.11
N ALA A 405 32.46 -22.61 -33.03
CA ALA A 405 31.06 -22.72 -32.64
C ALA A 405 30.41 -21.34 -32.37
N PHE A 406 31.13 -20.41 -31.72
CA PHE A 406 30.67 -19.04 -31.54
C PHE A 406 30.47 -18.32 -32.88
N VAL A 407 31.47 -18.33 -33.78
CA VAL A 407 31.40 -17.66 -35.08
C VAL A 407 30.30 -18.25 -35.97
N ASP A 408 30.19 -19.58 -36.04
CA ASP A 408 29.15 -20.28 -36.79
C ASP A 408 27.76 -19.91 -36.26
N SER A 409 27.63 -19.79 -34.93
CA SER A 409 26.40 -19.36 -34.28
C SER A 409 26.05 -17.90 -34.59
N MET A 410 27.04 -17.00 -34.59
CA MET A 410 26.88 -15.59 -34.99
C MET A 410 26.47 -15.45 -36.46
N SER A 411 27.13 -16.20 -37.35
CA SER A 411 26.83 -16.25 -38.79
C SER A 411 25.40 -16.75 -39.03
N ARG A 412 24.99 -17.84 -38.37
CA ARG A 412 23.61 -18.36 -38.43
C ARG A 412 22.58 -17.37 -37.88
N ALA A 413 22.93 -16.59 -36.84
CA ALA A 413 22.01 -15.64 -36.23
C ALA A 413 21.81 -14.37 -37.06
N THR A 414 22.81 -14.04 -37.89
CA THR A 414 22.83 -12.86 -38.77
C THR A 414 22.45 -13.20 -40.21
N ASP A 415 22.44 -14.47 -40.63
CA ASP A 415 22.21 -14.85 -42.04
C ASP A 415 23.26 -14.20 -42.98
N VAL A 416 24.45 -13.95 -42.43
CA VAL A 416 25.62 -13.37 -43.11
C VAL A 416 26.75 -14.38 -43.03
N GLN A 417 27.48 -14.56 -44.14
CA GLN A 417 28.67 -15.41 -44.17
C GLN A 417 29.71 -14.90 -43.15
N ALA A 418 30.43 -15.82 -42.51
CA ALA A 418 31.34 -15.50 -41.39
C ALA A 418 32.46 -14.50 -41.77
N ASP A 419 32.86 -14.48 -43.05
CA ASP A 419 33.87 -13.58 -43.63
C ASP A 419 33.39 -12.12 -43.74
N ASN A 420 32.08 -11.88 -43.81
CA ASN A 420 31.46 -10.54 -43.90
C ASN A 420 30.73 -10.10 -42.63
N LEU A 421 30.97 -10.76 -41.49
CA LEU A 421 30.47 -10.32 -40.19
C LEU A 421 31.04 -8.92 -39.86
N GLY A 422 30.20 -8.00 -39.37
CA GLY A 422 30.59 -6.63 -39.02
C GLY A 422 29.76 -5.53 -39.70
N LEU A 423 29.76 -4.32 -39.13
CA LEU A 423 29.17 -3.11 -39.75
C LEU A 423 30.24 -2.03 -39.95
N SER A 424 30.33 -1.45 -41.13
CA SER A 424 31.09 -0.21 -41.32
C SER A 424 30.17 0.99 -41.13
N PHE A 425 30.74 2.09 -40.64
CA PHE A 425 30.03 3.37 -40.48
C PHE A 425 30.81 4.42 -41.25
N ALA A 426 30.17 5.11 -42.20
CA ALA A 426 30.77 6.29 -42.82
C ALA A 426 29.89 7.50 -42.53
N TYR A 427 30.48 8.58 -42.08
CA TYR A 427 29.78 9.81 -41.71
C TYR A 427 30.41 10.98 -42.47
N ASN A 428 29.55 11.83 -43.03
CA ASN A 428 29.98 13.00 -43.80
C ASN A 428 29.26 14.25 -43.28
N GLY A 429 30.03 15.26 -42.89
CA GLY A 429 29.56 16.56 -42.39
C GLY A 429 28.68 16.47 -41.16
N LEU A 430 28.92 15.49 -40.28
CA LEU A 430 28.05 15.17 -39.16
C LEU A 430 27.98 16.35 -38.18
N THR A 431 26.76 16.86 -37.99
CA THR A 431 26.49 18.02 -37.15
C THR A 431 25.35 17.73 -36.19
N PHE A 432 25.52 18.08 -34.92
CA PHE A 432 24.48 17.91 -33.91
C PHE A 432 24.38 19.14 -33.01
N GLN A 433 23.17 19.69 -32.96
CA GLN A 433 22.82 20.82 -32.13
C GLN A 433 21.56 20.48 -31.31
N PRO A 434 21.64 20.45 -29.97
CA PRO A 434 20.47 20.26 -29.12
C PRO A 434 19.46 21.39 -29.32
N LYS A 435 18.17 21.08 -29.22
CA LYS A 435 17.11 22.09 -29.23
C LYS A 435 17.28 23.03 -28.03
N GLY A 436 17.36 24.34 -28.29
CA GLY A 436 17.48 25.38 -27.26
C GLY A 436 18.92 25.76 -26.88
N ARG A 437 19.96 25.14 -27.47
CA ARG A 437 21.36 25.60 -27.32
C ARG A 437 21.80 26.41 -28.55
N PRO A 438 22.46 27.58 -28.36
CA PRO A 438 22.92 28.40 -29.47
C PRO A 438 24.11 27.77 -30.21
N THR A 439 24.91 26.95 -29.52
CA THR A 439 26.11 26.33 -30.10
C THR A 439 25.92 24.85 -30.42
N PRO A 440 26.37 24.38 -31.59
CA PRO A 440 26.39 22.95 -31.92
C PRO A 440 27.42 22.20 -31.06
N ILE A 441 27.08 20.99 -30.63
CA ILE A 441 27.98 20.09 -29.88
C ILE A 441 28.91 19.33 -30.83
N LEU A 442 28.43 18.97 -32.01
CA LEU A 442 29.24 18.35 -33.08
C LEU A 442 29.17 19.22 -34.32
N GLN A 443 30.31 19.43 -34.98
CA GLN A 443 30.44 20.35 -36.11
C GLN A 443 31.24 19.69 -37.23
N ASN A 444 30.58 19.42 -38.36
CA ASN A 444 31.22 18.96 -39.60
C ASN A 444 32.22 17.80 -39.42
N VAL A 445 31.85 16.76 -38.67
CA VAL A 445 32.70 15.58 -38.47
C VAL A 445 32.53 14.62 -39.64
N THR A 446 33.61 14.33 -40.36
CA THR A 446 33.65 13.43 -41.53
C THR A 446 34.68 12.33 -41.29
N GLY A 447 34.37 11.10 -41.70
CA GLY A 447 35.21 9.94 -41.43
C GLY A 447 34.52 8.60 -41.68
N ARG A 448 35.26 7.52 -41.41
CA ARG A 448 34.84 6.15 -41.66
C ARG A 448 35.45 5.16 -40.65
N ILE A 449 34.58 4.30 -40.12
CA ILE A 449 34.91 3.15 -39.28
C ILE A 449 34.71 1.89 -40.11
N ASP A 450 35.78 1.13 -40.31
CA ASP A 450 35.75 -0.12 -41.04
C ASP A 450 35.23 -1.30 -40.20
N LYS A 451 34.93 -2.41 -40.88
CA LYS A 451 34.47 -3.64 -40.24
C LYS A 451 35.63 -4.36 -39.55
N GLY A 452 35.39 -4.89 -38.35
CA GLY A 452 36.39 -5.70 -37.66
C GLY A 452 37.61 -4.92 -37.14
N SER A 453 37.50 -3.60 -37.01
CA SER A 453 38.50 -2.76 -36.37
C SER A 453 38.12 -2.44 -34.92
N LEU A 454 39.11 -2.36 -34.03
CA LEU A 454 39.00 -1.78 -32.71
C LEU A 454 39.32 -0.28 -32.80
N VAL A 455 38.30 0.56 -32.68
CA VAL A 455 38.42 2.02 -32.81
C VAL A 455 38.20 2.71 -31.47
N ALA A 456 39.15 3.55 -31.05
CA ALA A 456 38.98 4.39 -29.87
C ALA A 456 38.54 5.81 -30.22
N VAL A 457 37.58 6.34 -29.46
CA VAL A 457 37.18 7.74 -29.47
C VAL A 457 37.75 8.42 -28.23
N MET A 458 38.70 9.33 -28.43
CA MET A 458 39.38 10.07 -27.37
C MET A 458 39.17 11.58 -27.54
N GLY A 459 39.38 12.33 -26.47
CA GLY A 459 39.12 13.77 -26.43
C GLY A 459 38.91 14.27 -25.00
N GLY A 460 39.09 15.58 -24.80
CA GLY A 460 38.86 16.20 -23.49
C GLY A 460 37.42 16.06 -22.97
N SER A 461 37.20 16.41 -21.70
CA SER A 461 35.85 16.53 -21.17
C SER A 461 35.05 17.58 -21.96
N GLY A 462 33.79 17.28 -22.28
CA GLY A 462 32.95 18.16 -23.09
C GLY A 462 33.24 18.18 -24.60
N ALA A 463 34.21 17.41 -25.11
CA ALA A 463 34.57 17.40 -26.54
C ALA A 463 33.52 16.79 -27.48
N GLY A 464 32.41 16.25 -26.95
CA GLY A 464 31.33 15.65 -27.74
C GLY A 464 31.41 14.14 -27.96
N LYS A 465 32.35 13.40 -27.33
CA LYS A 465 32.56 11.94 -27.50
C LYS A 465 31.30 11.08 -27.38
N SER A 466 30.62 11.14 -26.23
CA SER A 466 29.38 10.37 -26.01
C SER A 466 28.26 10.82 -26.93
N THR A 467 28.24 12.11 -27.32
CA THR A 467 27.27 12.63 -28.29
C THR A 467 27.51 12.07 -29.69
N PHE A 468 28.77 12.02 -30.13
CA PHE A 468 29.19 11.42 -31.39
C PHE A 468 28.79 9.94 -31.48
N VAL A 469 29.11 9.16 -30.44
CA VAL A 469 28.71 7.75 -30.36
C VAL A 469 27.18 7.58 -30.32
N ASN A 470 26.46 8.42 -29.58
CA ASN A 470 24.98 8.38 -29.55
C ASN A 470 24.34 8.67 -30.91
N VAL A 471 24.94 9.56 -31.71
CA VAL A 471 24.50 9.84 -33.08
C VAL A 471 24.81 8.65 -34.00
N LEU A 472 26.02 8.07 -33.93
CA LEU A 472 26.40 6.89 -34.71
C LEU A 472 25.58 5.63 -34.41
N MET A 473 25.11 5.48 -33.17
CA MET A 473 24.19 4.40 -32.79
C MET A 473 22.74 4.67 -33.17
N GLY A 474 22.40 5.89 -33.61
CA GLY A 474 21.03 6.31 -33.88
C GLY A 474 20.17 6.53 -32.64
N LYS A 475 20.77 6.72 -31.45
CA LYS A 475 20.04 7.12 -30.23
C LYS A 475 19.63 8.59 -30.28
N THR A 476 20.41 9.40 -30.98
CA THR A 476 20.17 10.83 -31.18
C THR A 476 20.14 11.14 -32.65
N LYS A 477 19.12 11.87 -33.10
CA LYS A 477 19.01 12.30 -34.49
C LYS A 477 19.98 13.46 -34.73
N ASN A 478 20.81 13.35 -35.75
CA ASN A 478 21.70 14.42 -36.19
C ASN A 478 20.90 15.61 -36.74
N THR A 479 21.47 16.82 -36.60
CA THR A 479 20.89 18.07 -37.11
C THR A 479 21.31 18.31 -38.56
N GLY A 480 22.53 17.87 -38.93
CA GLY A 480 23.08 17.96 -40.29
C GLY A 480 24.05 16.81 -40.59
N GLY A 481 24.46 16.71 -41.85
CA GLY A 481 25.30 15.63 -42.35
C GLY A 481 24.55 14.31 -42.56
N THR A 482 25.28 13.28 -42.99
CA THR A 482 24.75 11.95 -43.26
C THR A 482 25.61 10.87 -42.62
N VAL A 483 24.97 9.82 -42.11
CA VAL A 483 25.65 8.60 -41.67
C VAL A 483 25.13 7.43 -42.51
N THR A 484 26.04 6.63 -43.04
CA THR A 484 25.75 5.42 -43.79
C THR A 484 26.30 4.22 -43.02
N VAL A 485 25.58 3.10 -43.09
CA VAL A 485 26.00 1.83 -42.47
C VAL A 485 26.24 0.84 -43.59
N ASN A 486 27.43 0.25 -43.72
CA ASN A 486 27.81 -0.56 -44.89
C ASN A 486 27.60 0.19 -46.22
N ASN A 487 27.95 1.48 -46.28
CA ASN A 487 27.75 2.37 -47.43
C ASN A 487 26.26 2.55 -47.84
N ILE A 488 25.34 2.19 -46.95
CA ILE A 488 23.90 2.34 -47.14
C ILE A 488 23.42 3.57 -46.38
N PRO A 489 23.01 4.66 -47.06
CA PRO A 489 22.24 5.73 -46.45
C PRO A 489 20.90 5.22 -45.92
N GLY A 490 20.52 5.66 -44.72
CA GLY A 490 19.25 5.30 -44.11
C GLY A 490 19.13 5.75 -42.66
N LYS A 491 17.96 5.48 -42.05
CA LYS A 491 17.72 5.79 -40.64
C LYS A 491 18.49 4.79 -39.77
N ILE A 492 19.54 5.25 -39.08
CA ILE A 492 20.40 4.41 -38.23
C ILE A 492 19.58 3.66 -37.16
N GLU A 493 18.50 4.28 -36.66
CA GLU A 493 17.56 3.70 -35.69
C GLU A 493 17.07 2.29 -36.06
N GLN A 494 17.02 1.94 -37.34
CA GLN A 494 16.60 0.61 -37.81
C GLN A 494 17.58 -0.50 -37.40
N TYR A 495 18.85 -0.17 -37.18
CA TYR A 495 19.94 -1.11 -36.88
C TYR A 495 20.11 -1.39 -35.38
N LYS A 496 19.31 -0.78 -34.50
CA LYS A 496 19.40 -0.96 -33.04
C LYS A 496 19.35 -2.42 -32.54
N LYS A 497 18.77 -3.33 -33.34
CA LYS A 497 18.69 -4.76 -33.01
C LYS A 497 19.98 -5.54 -33.26
N ILE A 498 20.91 -4.98 -34.05
CA ILE A 498 22.18 -5.60 -34.44
C ILE A 498 23.39 -4.77 -33.97
N ILE A 499 23.16 -3.58 -33.41
CA ILE A 499 24.15 -2.78 -32.70
C ILE A 499 24.00 -3.05 -31.19
N GLY A 500 25.11 -3.33 -30.51
CA GLY A 500 25.18 -3.45 -29.05
C GLY A 500 25.71 -2.17 -28.42
N TYR A 501 25.22 -1.84 -27.23
CA TYR A 501 25.74 -0.72 -26.44
C TYR A 501 25.98 -1.16 -25.00
N VAL A 502 27.21 -0.97 -24.54
CA VAL A 502 27.62 -1.21 -23.16
C VAL A 502 27.84 0.16 -22.50
N PRO A 503 26.97 0.57 -21.56
CA PRO A 503 27.17 1.81 -20.82
C PRO A 503 28.40 1.74 -19.89
N GLN A 504 28.79 2.90 -19.36
CA GLN A 504 29.86 3.04 -18.36
C GLN A 504 29.54 2.18 -17.13
N ASP A 505 28.37 2.40 -16.52
CA ASP A 505 27.88 1.60 -15.39
C ASP A 505 27.44 0.20 -15.82
N ASP A 506 27.83 -0.81 -15.06
CA ASP A 506 27.41 -2.19 -15.30
C ASP A 506 25.98 -2.45 -14.83
N VAL A 507 25.01 -2.12 -15.69
CA VAL A 507 23.58 -2.32 -15.44
C VAL A 507 23.18 -3.77 -15.71
N VAL A 508 23.22 -4.60 -14.67
CA VAL A 508 22.90 -6.06 -14.70
C VAL A 508 21.98 -6.44 -13.53
N LEU A 509 21.19 -7.50 -13.66
CA LEU A 509 20.31 -7.94 -12.57
C LEU A 509 21.09 -8.72 -11.51
N PRO A 510 21.11 -8.24 -10.24
CA PRO A 510 21.91 -8.85 -9.19
C PRO A 510 21.33 -10.17 -8.67
N GLU A 511 20.02 -10.37 -8.76
CA GLU A 511 19.35 -11.60 -8.32
C GLU A 511 19.51 -12.76 -9.29
N LEU A 512 19.97 -12.52 -10.52
CA LEU A 512 20.14 -13.54 -11.55
C LEU A 512 21.59 -14.05 -11.59
N THR A 513 21.77 -15.26 -12.09
CA THR A 513 23.12 -15.78 -12.38
C THR A 513 23.73 -15.12 -13.61
N VAL A 514 25.04 -15.27 -13.79
CA VAL A 514 25.74 -14.83 -15.00
C VAL A 514 25.05 -15.38 -16.26
N ARG A 515 24.82 -16.70 -16.30
CA ARG A 515 24.15 -17.35 -17.42
C ARG A 515 22.72 -16.86 -17.62
N GLU A 516 21.96 -16.67 -16.55
CA GLU A 516 20.55 -16.24 -16.64
C GLU A 516 20.40 -14.83 -17.22
N ASN A 517 21.28 -13.89 -16.84
CA ASN A 517 21.32 -12.54 -17.41
C ASN A 517 21.56 -12.59 -18.93
N ILE A 518 22.58 -13.32 -19.37
CA ILE A 518 22.97 -13.44 -20.77
C ILE A 518 21.88 -14.18 -21.56
N LEU A 519 21.34 -15.28 -21.02
CA LEU A 519 20.28 -16.08 -21.62
C LEU A 519 18.98 -15.28 -21.82
N HIS A 520 18.65 -14.40 -20.87
CA HIS A 520 17.46 -13.56 -21.00
C HIS A 520 17.59 -12.57 -22.16
N SER A 521 18.74 -11.90 -22.28
CA SER A 521 19.04 -11.01 -23.42
C SER A 521 18.94 -11.75 -24.76
N ALA A 522 19.56 -12.94 -24.83
CA ALA A 522 19.54 -13.80 -26.01
C ALA A 522 18.12 -14.18 -26.45
N ARG A 523 17.30 -14.70 -25.52
CA ARG A 523 15.92 -15.13 -25.82
C ARG A 523 15.02 -14.02 -26.34
N ILE A 524 15.29 -12.77 -25.96
CA ILE A 524 14.50 -11.62 -26.41
C ILE A 524 14.99 -11.09 -27.75
N ARG A 525 16.32 -11.06 -28.00
CA ARG A 525 16.91 -10.36 -29.15
C ARG A 525 17.23 -11.26 -30.35
N LEU A 526 17.52 -12.55 -30.14
CA LEU A 526 17.85 -13.51 -31.21
C LEU A 526 16.67 -13.74 -32.18
N PRO A 527 16.94 -14.32 -33.37
CA PRO A 527 15.90 -14.62 -34.37
C PRO A 527 14.78 -15.52 -33.82
N ARG A 528 13.55 -15.25 -34.26
CA ARG A 528 12.35 -16.00 -33.81
C ARG A 528 12.35 -17.49 -34.21
N SER A 529 13.11 -17.85 -35.24
CA SER A 529 13.22 -19.21 -35.78
C SER A 529 14.04 -20.15 -34.90
N TRP A 530 14.85 -19.62 -33.98
CA TRP A 530 15.74 -20.43 -33.17
C TRP A 530 14.99 -21.19 -32.07
N SER A 531 15.39 -22.45 -31.87
CA SER A 531 14.89 -23.27 -30.76
C SER A 531 15.55 -22.84 -29.43
N ASP A 532 14.94 -23.18 -28.29
CA ASP A 532 15.54 -22.86 -26.98
C ASP A 532 16.87 -23.62 -26.76
N LYS A 533 17.06 -24.76 -27.43
CA LYS A 533 18.32 -25.53 -27.45
C LYS A 533 19.41 -24.77 -28.20
N ASP A 534 19.10 -24.26 -29.39
CA ASP A 534 20.05 -23.44 -30.17
C ASP A 534 20.45 -22.17 -29.41
N ILE A 535 19.47 -21.50 -28.78
CA ILE A 535 19.71 -20.30 -27.97
C ILE A 535 20.61 -20.63 -26.77
N SER A 536 20.34 -21.75 -26.09
CA SER A 536 21.16 -22.19 -24.95
C SER A 536 22.59 -22.51 -25.38
N ALA A 537 22.78 -23.26 -26.48
CA ALA A 537 24.09 -23.59 -27.01
C ALA A 537 24.89 -22.33 -27.41
N HIS A 538 24.24 -21.35 -28.04
CA HIS A 538 24.84 -20.05 -28.33
C HIS A 538 25.28 -19.33 -27.05
N VAL A 539 24.41 -19.24 -26.06
CA VAL A 539 24.72 -18.58 -24.78
C VAL A 539 25.88 -19.27 -24.06
N ASP A 540 25.90 -20.61 -24.04
CA ASP A 540 26.99 -21.36 -23.44
C ASP A 540 28.31 -21.09 -24.17
N SER A 541 28.32 -20.99 -25.52
CA SER A 541 29.51 -20.58 -26.28
C SER A 541 29.97 -19.15 -25.95
N VAL A 542 29.04 -18.20 -25.76
CA VAL A 542 29.37 -16.82 -25.37
C VAL A 542 29.99 -16.78 -23.97
N VAL A 543 29.40 -17.50 -23.01
CA VAL A 543 29.92 -17.59 -21.63
C VAL A 543 31.33 -18.20 -21.61
N ASP A 544 31.55 -19.24 -22.42
CA ASP A 544 32.84 -19.93 -22.49
C ASP A 544 33.91 -19.06 -23.17
N CYS A 545 33.58 -18.37 -24.26
CA CYS A 545 34.51 -17.45 -24.93
C CYS A 545 34.85 -16.22 -24.07
N LEU A 546 33.93 -15.75 -23.20
CA LEU A 546 34.18 -14.68 -22.24
C LEU A 546 34.94 -15.15 -20.98
N GLU A 547 35.30 -16.44 -20.90
CA GLU A 547 35.97 -17.06 -19.74
C GLU A 547 35.17 -16.87 -18.45
N LEU A 548 33.83 -16.98 -18.55
CA LEU A 548 32.91 -16.89 -17.41
C LEU A 548 32.40 -18.27 -16.98
N SER A 549 32.95 -19.35 -17.53
CA SER A 549 32.49 -20.74 -17.30
C SER A 549 32.50 -21.14 -15.82
N HIS A 550 33.51 -20.71 -15.06
CA HIS A 550 33.67 -21.02 -13.62
C HIS A 550 32.67 -20.27 -12.73
N VAL A 551 32.13 -19.13 -13.20
CA VAL A 551 31.13 -18.32 -12.48
C VAL A 551 29.74 -18.35 -13.14
N ARG A 552 29.55 -19.24 -14.12
CA ARG A 552 28.32 -19.36 -14.95
C ARG A 552 27.03 -19.39 -14.13
N ASP A 553 27.02 -20.17 -13.06
CA ASP A 553 25.85 -20.37 -12.18
C ASP A 553 25.93 -19.56 -10.88
N SER A 554 26.94 -18.71 -10.74
CA SER A 554 27.05 -17.77 -9.62
C SER A 554 26.10 -16.59 -9.83
N LEU A 555 25.49 -16.11 -8.75
CA LEU A 555 24.75 -14.85 -8.74
C LEU A 555 25.71 -13.69 -9.04
N VAL A 556 25.22 -12.65 -9.71
CA VAL A 556 26.03 -11.46 -9.99
C VAL A 556 26.24 -10.61 -8.73
N GLY A 557 25.19 -10.48 -7.90
CA GLY A 557 25.20 -9.65 -6.70
C GLY A 557 25.07 -8.16 -7.00
N SER A 558 24.73 -7.36 -5.98
CA SER A 558 24.62 -5.91 -6.09
C SER A 558 26.00 -5.26 -6.02
N VAL A 559 26.11 -3.94 -6.21
CA VAL A 559 27.38 -3.22 -6.05
C VAL A 559 27.83 -3.22 -4.58
N GLY A 560 26.90 -3.04 -3.63
CA GLY A 560 27.21 -3.07 -2.20
C GLY A 560 27.38 -4.47 -1.60
N LYS A 561 26.89 -5.53 -2.27
CA LYS A 561 27.11 -6.93 -1.90
C LYS A 561 27.54 -7.73 -3.14
N PRO A 562 28.75 -7.47 -3.65
CA PRO A 562 29.23 -8.08 -4.88
C PRO A 562 29.56 -9.57 -4.67
N VAL A 563 29.16 -10.42 -5.61
CA VAL A 563 29.46 -11.87 -5.58
C VAL A 563 30.53 -12.24 -6.60
N ILE A 564 30.55 -11.56 -7.75
CA ILE A 564 31.59 -11.67 -8.78
C ILE A 564 32.47 -10.41 -8.79
N SER A 565 33.68 -10.51 -9.35
CA SER A 565 34.60 -9.36 -9.46
C SER A 565 34.09 -8.29 -10.43
N GLY A 566 34.61 -7.06 -10.32
CA GLY A 566 34.26 -5.96 -11.23
C GLY A 566 34.53 -6.29 -12.70
N GLY A 567 35.71 -6.84 -13.01
CA GLY A 567 36.05 -7.29 -14.37
C GLY A 567 35.13 -8.39 -14.90
N GLN A 568 34.76 -9.37 -14.05
CA GLN A 568 33.79 -10.40 -14.42
C GLN A 568 32.42 -9.79 -14.70
N ARG A 569 31.97 -8.83 -13.87
CA ARG A 569 30.71 -8.09 -14.08
C ARG A 569 30.70 -7.32 -15.40
N LYS A 570 31.81 -6.63 -15.73
CA LYS A 570 31.95 -5.93 -17.02
C LYS A 570 31.85 -6.91 -18.19
N ARG A 571 32.48 -8.08 -18.10
CA ARG A 571 32.35 -9.16 -19.09
C ARG A 571 30.91 -9.68 -19.21
N VAL A 572 30.14 -9.78 -18.11
CA VAL A 572 28.70 -10.10 -18.19
C VAL A 572 27.95 -9.02 -18.97
N SER A 573 28.22 -7.74 -18.72
CA SER A 573 27.60 -6.62 -19.43
C SER A 573 27.87 -6.66 -20.93
N ILE A 574 29.12 -6.98 -21.32
CA ILE A 574 29.53 -7.23 -22.71
C ILE A 574 28.82 -8.47 -23.27
N GLY A 575 28.78 -9.57 -22.51
CA GLY A 575 28.14 -10.83 -22.91
C GLY A 575 26.63 -10.70 -23.15
N MET A 576 25.93 -9.84 -22.41
CA MET A 576 24.52 -9.54 -22.66
C MET A 576 24.30 -8.89 -24.04
N GLU A 577 25.23 -8.07 -24.52
CA GLU A 577 25.17 -7.49 -25.86
C GLU A 577 25.59 -8.51 -26.93
N LEU A 578 26.65 -9.28 -26.70
CA LEU A 578 27.13 -10.29 -27.65
C LEU A 578 26.14 -11.45 -27.84
N ALA A 579 25.42 -11.85 -26.80
CA ALA A 579 24.43 -12.92 -26.87
C ALA A 579 23.19 -12.54 -27.69
N ALA A 580 23.03 -11.26 -28.02
CA ALA A 580 22.08 -10.85 -29.02
C ALA A 580 22.60 -11.10 -30.45
N ALA A 581 23.81 -11.59 -30.65
CA ALA A 581 24.51 -11.66 -31.93
C ALA A 581 24.54 -10.29 -32.64
N THR A 582 25.26 -9.35 -32.05
CA THR A 582 25.50 -8.00 -32.59
C THR A 582 26.64 -7.99 -33.60
N MET A 583 26.56 -7.13 -34.59
CA MET A 583 27.57 -6.96 -35.65
C MET A 583 28.48 -5.74 -35.40
N ALA A 584 28.04 -4.82 -34.55
CA ALA A 584 28.87 -3.75 -34.00
C ALA A 584 28.56 -3.58 -32.52
N ILE A 585 29.56 -3.23 -31.72
CA ILE A 585 29.43 -2.99 -30.28
C ILE A 585 30.11 -1.68 -29.92
N PHE A 586 29.36 -0.82 -29.23
CA PHE A 586 29.83 0.45 -28.70
C PHE A 586 29.98 0.32 -27.19
N LEU A 587 31.13 0.71 -26.64
CA LEU A 587 31.38 0.65 -25.21
C LEU A 587 31.80 2.03 -24.70
N ASP A 588 31.09 2.50 -23.69
CA ASP A 588 31.41 3.74 -22.99
C ASP A 588 32.33 3.43 -21.81
N GLU A 589 33.55 3.97 -21.83
CA GLU A 589 34.58 3.80 -20.80
C GLU A 589 34.72 2.36 -20.26
N PRO A 590 35.03 1.36 -21.11
CA PRO A 590 35.04 -0.05 -20.71
C PRO A 590 36.12 -0.39 -19.67
N THR A 591 37.12 0.47 -19.47
CA THR A 591 38.23 0.31 -18.53
C THR A 591 38.02 1.06 -17.20
N SER A 592 36.94 1.84 -17.07
CA SER A 592 36.66 2.64 -15.88
C SER A 592 36.23 1.75 -14.71
N GLY A 593 36.74 2.05 -13.50
CA GLY A 593 36.46 1.27 -12.29
C GLY A 593 37.10 -0.13 -12.25
N LEU A 594 37.99 -0.46 -13.20
CA LEU A 594 38.74 -1.71 -13.23
C LEU A 594 40.20 -1.49 -12.79
N ASP A 595 40.79 -2.52 -12.19
CA ASP A 595 42.23 -2.54 -11.98
C ASP A 595 42.98 -2.72 -13.32
N ALA A 596 44.27 -2.39 -13.30
CA ALA A 596 45.16 -2.46 -14.46
C ALA A 596 45.02 -3.75 -15.29
N THR A 597 45.01 -4.89 -14.60
CA THR A 597 45.07 -6.20 -15.23
C THR A 597 43.72 -6.58 -15.83
N ALA A 598 42.61 -6.31 -15.12
CA ALA A 598 41.27 -6.53 -15.64
C ALA A 598 40.96 -5.60 -16.83
N ALA A 599 41.43 -4.35 -16.80
CA ALA A 599 41.29 -3.41 -17.91
C ALA A 599 41.99 -3.93 -19.18
N SER A 600 43.28 -4.32 -19.07
CA SER A 600 44.05 -4.88 -20.20
C SER A 600 43.41 -6.16 -20.73
N SER A 601 43.01 -7.08 -19.85
CA SER A 601 42.33 -8.33 -20.22
C SER A 601 40.97 -8.10 -20.92
N THR A 602 40.22 -7.09 -20.50
CA THR A 602 38.96 -6.69 -21.16
C THR A 602 39.25 -6.13 -22.57
N MET A 603 40.27 -5.28 -22.71
CA MET A 603 40.67 -4.73 -24.01
C MET A 603 41.19 -5.80 -24.98
N LEU A 604 41.95 -6.79 -24.50
CA LEU A 604 42.35 -7.96 -25.30
C LEU A 604 41.14 -8.76 -25.81
N THR A 605 40.12 -8.91 -24.97
CA THR A 605 38.86 -9.57 -25.35
C THR A 605 38.15 -8.78 -26.46
N LEU A 606 38.11 -7.45 -26.34
CA LEU A 606 37.55 -6.56 -27.37
C LEU A 606 38.34 -6.61 -28.69
N LYS A 607 39.68 -6.65 -28.61
CA LYS A 607 40.56 -6.82 -29.77
C LYS A 607 40.30 -8.15 -30.48
N ALA A 608 40.10 -9.23 -29.74
CA ALA A 608 39.77 -10.52 -30.30
C ALA A 608 38.41 -10.51 -31.03
N LEU A 609 37.38 -9.84 -30.47
CA LEU A 609 36.09 -9.67 -31.14
C LEU A 609 36.22 -8.89 -32.46
N ALA A 610 37.08 -7.87 -32.48
CA ALA A 610 37.42 -7.13 -33.71
C ALA A 610 38.05 -8.04 -34.76
N ARG A 611 39.01 -8.90 -34.37
CA ARG A 611 39.60 -9.90 -35.30
C ARG A 611 38.61 -10.93 -35.82
N LEU A 612 37.58 -11.28 -35.05
CA LEU A 612 36.45 -12.09 -35.52
C LEU A 612 35.50 -11.33 -36.47
N GLY A 613 35.67 -10.01 -36.57
CA GLY A 613 35.02 -9.13 -37.54
C GLY A 613 33.93 -8.23 -37.00
N ILE A 614 33.62 -8.32 -35.71
CA ILE A 614 32.66 -7.43 -35.07
C ILE A 614 33.31 -6.04 -34.99
N SER A 615 32.60 -4.99 -35.40
CA SER A 615 33.16 -3.63 -35.28
C SER A 615 33.07 -3.17 -33.83
N VAL A 616 34.20 -2.81 -33.22
CA VAL A 616 34.27 -2.45 -31.81
C VAL A 616 34.66 -0.98 -31.69
N ILE A 617 33.78 -0.17 -31.09
CA ILE A 617 34.01 1.25 -30.86
C ILE A 617 34.04 1.50 -29.36
N VAL A 618 35.13 2.07 -28.84
CA VAL A 618 35.32 2.32 -27.41
C VAL A 618 35.55 3.80 -27.15
N ILE A 619 34.89 4.35 -26.13
CA ILE A 619 35.27 5.67 -25.58
C ILE A 619 36.28 5.39 -24.46
N ILE A 620 37.47 5.96 -24.54
CA ILE A 620 38.51 5.78 -23.52
C ILE A 620 39.06 7.15 -23.09
N HIS A 621 39.27 7.29 -21.78
CA HIS A 621 39.96 8.42 -21.18
C HIS A 621 41.31 7.93 -20.63
N GLN A 622 42.41 8.51 -21.11
CA GLN A 622 43.78 8.21 -20.64
C GLN A 622 44.13 6.70 -20.59
N PRO A 623 44.25 6.04 -21.75
CA PRO A 623 44.67 4.64 -21.81
C PRO A 623 46.13 4.47 -21.37
N ARG A 624 46.42 3.31 -20.76
CA ARG A 624 47.80 2.85 -20.61
C ARG A 624 48.42 2.58 -21.98
N MET A 625 49.75 2.68 -22.08
CA MET A 625 50.52 2.40 -23.30
C MET A 625 50.13 1.07 -23.95
N GLU A 626 50.09 -0.03 -23.19
CA GLU A 626 49.65 -1.35 -23.69
C GLU A 626 48.26 -1.34 -24.34
N ILE A 627 47.33 -0.56 -23.78
CA ILE A 627 45.96 -0.45 -24.30
C ILE A 627 45.93 0.44 -25.55
N PHE A 628 46.73 1.50 -25.56
CA PHE A 628 46.83 2.43 -26.67
C PHE A 628 47.36 1.73 -27.92
N GLU A 629 48.47 0.98 -27.81
CA GLU A 629 49.09 0.24 -28.91
C GLU A 629 48.23 -0.92 -29.45
N MET A 630 47.21 -1.36 -28.70
CA MET A 630 46.27 -2.39 -29.17
C MET A 630 45.21 -1.85 -30.14
N LEU A 631 45.01 -0.54 -30.22
CA LEU A 631 43.97 0.08 -31.05
C LEU A 631 44.32 -0.05 -32.53
N ASP A 632 43.32 -0.30 -33.39
CA ASP A 632 43.54 -0.27 -34.84
C ASP A 632 43.49 1.17 -35.35
N ASN A 633 42.44 1.90 -34.97
CA ASN A 633 42.21 3.28 -35.38
C ASN A 633 41.87 4.15 -34.17
N LEU A 634 42.14 5.45 -34.31
CA LEU A 634 41.92 6.47 -33.30
C LEU A 634 41.12 7.63 -33.90
N ILE A 635 40.09 8.07 -33.18
CA ILE A 635 39.30 9.26 -33.48
C ILE A 635 39.50 10.26 -32.34
N LEU A 636 40.19 11.37 -32.61
CA LEU A 636 40.44 12.43 -31.65
C LEU A 636 39.45 13.58 -31.86
N LEU A 637 38.64 13.86 -30.83
CA LEU A 637 37.67 14.95 -30.86
C LEU A 637 38.11 16.11 -29.96
N GLY A 638 38.00 17.33 -30.48
CA GLY A 638 38.17 18.58 -29.75
C GLY A 638 37.07 19.57 -30.12
N ASN A 639 36.41 20.17 -29.12
CA ASN A 639 35.34 21.15 -29.31
C ASN A 639 34.22 20.72 -30.30
N GLY A 640 33.96 19.40 -30.41
CA GLY A 640 32.95 18.86 -31.34
C GLY A 640 33.42 18.63 -32.77
N GLN A 641 34.72 18.81 -33.05
CA GLN A 641 35.35 18.65 -34.35
C GLN A 641 36.46 17.59 -34.29
N ALA A 642 36.78 16.97 -35.42
CA ALA A 642 37.87 16.00 -35.51
C ALA A 642 39.24 16.71 -35.53
N ILE A 643 40.16 16.25 -34.70
CA ILE A 643 41.59 16.66 -34.68
C ILE A 643 42.45 15.65 -35.44
N TYR A 644 42.04 14.38 -35.42
CA TYR A 644 42.71 13.28 -36.09
C TYR A 644 41.74 12.11 -36.23
N GLU A 645 41.79 11.45 -37.37
CA GLU A 645 41.11 10.18 -37.59
C GLU A 645 41.98 9.29 -38.49
N GLY A 646 42.42 8.16 -37.97
CA GLY A 646 43.29 7.26 -38.73
C GLY A 646 43.87 6.13 -37.88
N PRO A 647 44.83 5.39 -38.43
CA PRO A 647 45.51 4.32 -37.71
C PRO A 647 46.24 4.84 -36.46
N GLU A 648 46.25 4.05 -35.39
CA GLU A 648 46.91 4.45 -34.14
C GLU A 648 48.43 4.71 -34.36
N HIS A 649 49.13 3.81 -35.05
CA HIS A 649 50.57 3.89 -35.28
C HIS A 649 51.03 5.13 -36.08
N GLU A 650 50.16 5.75 -36.87
CA GLU A 650 50.45 6.99 -37.63
C GLU A 650 50.25 8.25 -36.77
N THR A 651 49.59 8.13 -35.61
CA THR A 651 49.24 9.27 -34.74
C THR A 651 50.48 10.02 -34.27
N GLN A 652 51.54 9.32 -33.86
CA GLN A 652 52.76 9.96 -33.40
C GLN A 652 53.42 10.77 -34.53
N ALA A 653 53.54 10.19 -35.72
CA ALA A 653 54.12 10.86 -36.89
C ALA A 653 53.31 12.10 -37.30
N TYR A 654 51.97 12.04 -37.21
CA TYR A 654 51.09 13.18 -37.46
C TYR A 654 51.37 14.36 -36.53
N PHE A 655 51.44 14.12 -35.21
CA PHE A 655 51.74 15.18 -34.25
C PHE A 655 53.20 15.67 -34.33
N GLU A 656 54.15 14.79 -34.63
CA GLU A 656 55.55 15.18 -34.89
C GLU A 656 55.67 16.08 -36.13
N GLY A 657 54.89 15.80 -37.20
CA GLY A 657 54.78 16.65 -38.39
C GLY A 657 54.27 18.06 -38.09
N MET A 658 53.45 18.23 -37.05
CA MET A 658 52.99 19.53 -36.55
C MET A 658 53.98 20.22 -35.57
N GLY A 659 55.14 19.60 -35.31
CA GLY A 659 56.20 20.14 -34.47
C GLY A 659 56.12 19.79 -32.98
N PHE A 660 55.27 18.82 -32.59
CA PHE A 660 55.27 18.27 -31.23
C PHE A 660 56.41 17.25 -31.07
N LYS A 661 57.00 17.16 -29.87
CA LYS A 661 58.05 16.18 -29.55
C LYS A 661 57.55 15.18 -28.53
N PHE A 662 57.64 13.89 -28.86
CA PHE A 662 57.28 12.80 -27.95
C PHE A 662 58.52 12.34 -27.16
N PRO A 663 58.51 12.42 -25.81
CA PRO A 663 59.60 11.88 -25.00
C PRO A 663 59.74 10.35 -25.16
N LYS A 664 60.98 9.85 -25.29
CA LYS A 664 61.28 8.42 -25.57
C LYS A 664 60.71 7.41 -24.56
N HIS A 665 60.41 7.82 -23.33
CA HIS A 665 59.89 6.95 -22.27
C HIS A 665 58.54 7.44 -21.73
N SER A 666 57.79 8.21 -22.54
CA SER A 666 56.45 8.67 -22.18
C SER A 666 55.38 7.77 -22.80
N ASN A 667 54.22 7.70 -22.15
CA ASN A 667 53.05 7.06 -22.73
C ASN A 667 52.50 7.95 -23.85
N THR A 668 52.60 7.47 -25.09
CA THR A 668 52.08 8.17 -26.28
C THR A 668 50.62 8.57 -26.11
N GLY A 669 49.79 7.70 -25.50
CA GLY A 669 48.38 7.99 -25.23
C GLY A 669 48.17 9.16 -24.27
N ASP A 670 49.04 9.34 -23.27
CA ASP A 670 48.98 10.47 -22.34
C ASP A 670 49.43 11.75 -23.03
N VAL A 671 50.51 11.71 -23.81
CA VAL A 671 51.00 12.86 -24.60
C VAL A 671 49.93 13.33 -25.59
N VAL A 672 49.30 12.41 -26.32
CA VAL A 672 48.19 12.74 -27.23
C VAL A 672 47.03 13.35 -26.45
N THR A 673 46.69 12.81 -25.28
CA THR A 673 45.62 13.35 -24.43
C THR A 673 45.95 14.77 -23.94
N ASP A 674 47.20 15.04 -23.54
CA ASP A 674 47.65 16.37 -23.13
C ASP A 674 47.56 17.37 -24.28
N ILE A 675 47.96 16.97 -25.49
CA ILE A 675 47.88 17.82 -26.69
C ILE A 675 46.41 18.17 -26.99
N ILE A 676 45.52 17.19 -27.09
CA ILE A 676 44.11 17.44 -27.45
C ILE A 676 43.30 18.12 -26.35
N THR A 677 43.76 18.09 -25.09
CA THR A 677 43.12 18.80 -23.98
C THR A 677 43.56 20.26 -23.88
N GLY A 678 44.66 20.64 -24.54
CA GLY A 678 45.22 22.01 -24.56
C GLY A 678 46.49 22.18 -23.73
N ASN A 679 47.00 21.11 -23.11
CA ASN A 679 48.24 21.09 -22.32
C ASN A 679 49.47 20.73 -23.18
N GLY A 680 49.37 20.80 -24.50
CA GLY A 680 50.44 20.42 -25.44
C GLY A 680 51.72 21.27 -25.38
N ARG A 681 51.73 22.39 -24.63
CA ARG A 681 52.87 23.33 -24.57
C ARG A 681 54.15 22.68 -24.02
N ALA A 682 54.01 21.67 -23.16
CA ALA A 682 55.15 20.89 -22.66
C ALA A 682 55.91 20.16 -23.80
N TYR A 683 55.21 19.85 -24.89
CA TYR A 683 55.72 19.05 -26.00
C TYR A 683 56.09 19.88 -27.24
N LYS A 684 55.75 21.19 -27.27
CA LYS A 684 56.03 22.10 -28.39
C LYS A 684 56.50 23.47 -27.88
N ARG A 685 57.79 23.78 -28.10
CA ARG A 685 58.45 25.00 -27.59
C ARG A 685 58.06 26.30 -28.33
N GLY A 686 57.52 26.23 -29.55
CA GLY A 686 57.11 27.38 -30.35
C GLY A 686 55.99 27.06 -31.34
N GLY A 687 55.19 28.06 -31.74
CA GLY A 687 54.01 27.91 -32.59
C GLY A 687 52.69 27.80 -31.80
N ASP A 688 51.57 27.76 -32.54
CA ASP A 688 50.24 27.61 -31.95
C ASP A 688 49.99 26.15 -31.51
N VAL A 689 49.38 26.01 -30.33
CA VAL A 689 49.01 24.75 -29.66
C VAL A 689 47.50 24.75 -29.33
N SER A 690 46.79 25.79 -29.78
CA SER A 690 45.34 25.91 -29.64
C SER A 690 44.62 24.71 -30.29
N LYS A 691 43.43 24.38 -29.78
CA LYS A 691 42.61 23.30 -30.35
C LYS A 691 42.17 23.67 -31.77
N GLU A 692 41.95 24.95 -32.01
CA GLU A 692 41.54 25.53 -33.28
C GLU A 692 42.62 25.33 -34.35
N ALA A 693 43.89 25.49 -33.99
CA ALA A 693 45.02 25.18 -34.89
C ALA A 693 45.07 23.68 -35.24
N LEU A 694 44.86 22.79 -34.26
CA LEU A 694 44.85 21.34 -34.50
C LEU A 694 43.70 20.93 -35.43
N ILE A 695 42.51 21.48 -35.21
CA ILE A 695 41.31 21.20 -36.01
C ILE A 695 41.47 21.72 -37.44
N SER A 696 41.96 22.95 -37.61
CA SER A 696 42.17 23.53 -38.94
C SER A 696 43.23 22.78 -39.73
N HIS A 697 44.31 22.32 -39.08
CA HIS A 697 45.33 21.48 -39.70
C HIS A 697 44.75 20.15 -40.21
N TRP A 698 43.96 19.46 -39.39
CA TRP A 698 43.27 18.23 -39.81
C TRP A 698 42.34 18.47 -41.00
N ALA A 699 41.54 19.54 -40.95
CA ALA A 699 40.62 19.89 -42.03
C ALA A 699 41.34 20.19 -43.36
N SER A 700 42.58 20.70 -43.34
CA SER A 700 43.41 20.84 -44.55
C SER A 700 44.02 19.52 -45.02
N HIS A 701 44.50 18.69 -44.08
CA HIS A 701 45.11 17.39 -44.39
C HIS A 701 44.09 16.43 -45.02
N HIS A 702 42.87 16.38 -44.47
CA HIS A 702 41.81 15.50 -44.94
C HIS A 702 41.31 15.85 -46.36
N ARG A 703 41.27 17.14 -46.72
CA ARG A 703 40.88 17.58 -48.08
C ARG A 703 41.87 17.14 -49.16
N GLN A 704 43.13 16.91 -48.82
CA GLN A 704 44.13 16.39 -49.75
C GLN A 704 44.01 14.87 -49.93
N SER A 705 43.46 14.14 -48.96
CA SER A 705 43.25 12.69 -49.05
C SER A 705 41.93 12.28 -49.72
N GLU A 706 40.91 13.15 -49.73
CA GLU A 706 39.58 12.85 -50.30
C GLU A 706 39.52 12.86 -51.84
N SER A 707 40.56 13.33 -52.55
CA SER A 707 40.52 13.44 -54.03
C SER A 707 40.64 12.11 -54.80
N ASP A 708 40.86 10.98 -54.11
CA ASP A 708 41.23 9.70 -54.75
C ASP A 708 40.21 8.55 -54.59
N GLU A 709 39.06 8.73 -53.93
CA GLU A 709 38.08 7.64 -53.74
C GLU A 709 36.64 8.02 -54.14
N GLU A 710 36.30 7.93 -55.43
CA GLU A 710 34.91 7.78 -55.88
C GLU A 710 34.77 6.65 -56.92
N SER A 711 34.12 5.55 -56.51
CA SER A 711 33.18 4.74 -57.33
C SER A 711 32.79 3.45 -56.58
N GLY A 712 31.72 3.52 -55.79
CA GLY A 712 31.07 2.34 -55.22
C GLY A 712 29.92 1.87 -56.11
N ASP A 713 29.93 0.60 -56.50
CA ASP A 713 28.90 -0.04 -57.34
C ASP A 713 27.52 -0.08 -56.63
N ASP A 714 26.55 0.67 -57.15
CA ASP A 714 25.20 0.87 -56.59
C ASP A 714 24.39 -0.45 -56.52
N SER A 715 24.77 -1.45 -57.31
CA SER A 715 24.13 -2.76 -57.37
C SER A 715 24.37 -3.60 -56.10
N GLU A 716 25.62 -3.62 -55.59
CA GLU A 716 26.00 -4.37 -54.39
C GLU A 716 25.29 -3.79 -53.15
N ALA A 717 25.23 -2.46 -53.04
CA ALA A 717 24.55 -1.76 -51.96
C ALA A 717 23.04 -2.08 -51.89
N LYS A 718 22.38 -2.28 -53.04
CA LYS A 718 20.95 -2.61 -53.10
C LYS A 718 20.67 -4.04 -52.61
N SER A 719 21.53 -5.00 -52.93
CA SER A 719 21.39 -6.38 -52.45
C SER A 719 21.56 -6.49 -50.92
N ILE A 720 22.56 -5.79 -50.37
CA ILE A 720 22.84 -5.74 -48.92
C ILE A 720 21.67 -5.08 -48.18
N ARG A 721 21.07 -4.02 -48.75
CA ARG A 721 19.86 -3.36 -48.19
C ARG A 721 18.68 -4.33 -48.02
N VAL A 722 18.40 -5.14 -49.03
CA VAL A 722 17.27 -6.09 -49.01
C VAL A 722 17.51 -7.18 -47.96
N SER A 723 18.70 -7.77 -47.96
CA SER A 723 19.09 -8.80 -46.98
C SER A 723 19.03 -8.25 -45.54
N MET A 724 19.59 -7.07 -45.30
CA MET A 724 19.61 -6.44 -43.98
C MET A 724 18.20 -6.09 -43.47
N ARG A 725 17.29 -5.64 -44.33
CA ARG A 725 15.88 -5.42 -43.94
C ARG A 725 15.18 -6.73 -43.57
N ALA A 726 15.41 -7.81 -44.32
CA ALA A 726 14.83 -9.12 -44.04
C ALA A 726 15.33 -9.67 -42.69
N LEU A 727 16.63 -9.54 -42.42
CA LEU A 727 17.28 -9.86 -41.14
C LEU A 727 16.60 -9.12 -39.99
N LEU A 728 16.53 -7.78 -40.05
CA LEU A 728 15.96 -6.94 -38.99
C LEU A 728 14.48 -7.26 -38.67
N LYS A 729 13.71 -7.71 -39.66
CA LYS A 729 12.30 -8.11 -39.49
C LYS A 729 12.17 -9.44 -38.74
N ARG A 730 13.10 -10.38 -38.94
CA ARG A 730 13.11 -11.70 -38.29
C ARG A 730 13.65 -11.67 -36.85
N ARG A 731 14.38 -10.61 -36.49
CA ARG A 731 15.01 -10.43 -35.17
C ARG A 731 14.02 -10.04 -34.06
N GLY A 732 14.24 -10.65 -32.89
CA GLY A 732 13.57 -10.36 -31.63
C GLY A 732 12.26 -11.12 -31.43
N ALA A 733 11.99 -11.55 -30.20
CA ALA A 733 10.79 -12.31 -29.84
C ALA A 733 9.48 -11.54 -30.10
N ARG A 734 8.36 -12.27 -30.26
CA ARG A 734 7.00 -11.67 -30.33
C ARG A 734 6.63 -11.06 -28.97
N ARG A 735 5.75 -10.05 -28.95
CA ARG A 735 5.38 -9.32 -27.71
C ARG A 735 4.90 -10.24 -26.58
N HIS A 736 4.01 -11.19 -26.85
CA HIS A 736 3.55 -12.14 -25.81
C HIS A 736 4.68 -13.01 -25.25
N LYS A 737 5.62 -13.46 -26.11
CA LYS A 737 6.78 -14.24 -25.68
C LYS A 737 7.73 -13.38 -24.84
N GLN A 738 7.90 -12.09 -25.18
CA GLN A 738 8.62 -11.14 -24.33
C GLN A 738 7.93 -10.99 -22.97
N THR A 739 6.60 -10.80 -22.93
CA THR A 739 5.84 -10.71 -21.67
C THR A 739 6.02 -11.95 -20.82
N TRP A 740 5.92 -13.14 -21.39
CA TRP A 740 6.13 -14.40 -20.67
C TRP A 740 7.57 -14.54 -20.13
N LEU A 741 8.58 -14.21 -20.94
CA LEU A 741 9.98 -14.28 -20.53
C LEU A 741 10.28 -13.27 -19.42
N CYS A 742 9.77 -12.04 -19.52
CA CYS A 742 9.87 -11.04 -18.47
C CYS A 742 9.12 -11.49 -17.20
N LEU A 743 7.94 -12.12 -17.33
CA LEU A 743 7.17 -12.62 -16.19
C LEU A 743 7.93 -13.71 -15.46
N ARG A 744 8.47 -14.69 -16.19
CA ARG A 744 9.32 -15.76 -15.63
C ARG A 744 10.54 -15.18 -14.92
N ARG A 745 11.20 -14.18 -15.52
CA ARG A 745 12.32 -13.47 -14.90
C ARG A 745 11.89 -12.79 -13.60
N SER A 746 10.81 -12.03 -13.63
CA SER A 746 10.33 -11.28 -12.46
C SER A 746 9.83 -12.17 -11.33
N MET A 747 9.20 -13.29 -11.63
CA MET A 747 8.85 -14.31 -10.64
C MET A 747 10.10 -14.91 -9.99
N LEU A 748 11.14 -15.21 -10.79
CA LEU A 748 12.40 -15.73 -10.28
C LEU A 748 13.11 -14.72 -9.37
N GLN A 749 13.09 -13.43 -9.71
CA GLN A 749 13.62 -12.36 -8.86
C GLN A 749 12.89 -12.31 -7.52
N GLN A 750 11.56 -12.30 -7.52
CA GLN A 750 10.78 -12.30 -6.28
C GLN A 750 11.03 -13.54 -5.43
N TYR A 751 11.17 -14.71 -6.06
CA TYR A 751 11.50 -15.95 -5.38
C TYR A 751 12.89 -15.92 -4.72
N ARG A 752 13.86 -15.21 -5.30
CA ARG A 752 15.21 -15.06 -4.74
C ARG A 752 15.29 -13.96 -3.68
N LEU A 753 14.45 -12.91 -3.80
CA LEU A 753 14.28 -11.85 -2.80
C LEU A 753 13.33 -12.25 -1.67
N LYS A 754 13.59 -13.41 -1.06
CA LYS A 754 12.77 -13.96 0.02
C LYS A 754 12.59 -13.02 1.21
N PRO A 755 13.65 -12.38 1.76
CA PRO A 755 13.51 -11.55 2.95
C PRO A 755 12.49 -10.42 2.76
N ALA A 756 12.46 -9.79 1.58
CA ALA A 756 11.51 -8.72 1.29
C ALA A 756 10.05 -9.19 1.34
N LEU A 757 9.75 -10.41 0.87
CA LEU A 757 8.42 -11.00 0.97
C LEU A 757 8.07 -11.30 2.43
N PHE A 758 9.03 -11.82 3.20
CA PHE A 758 8.83 -12.14 4.62
C PHE A 758 8.52 -10.93 5.49
N PHE A 759 9.28 -9.85 5.32
CA PHE A 759 9.02 -8.61 6.06
C PHE A 759 7.65 -8.02 5.72
N GLU A 760 7.21 -8.11 4.46
CA GLU A 760 5.89 -7.64 4.04
C GLU A 760 4.76 -8.46 4.67
N ILE A 761 4.86 -9.79 4.66
CA ILE A 761 3.88 -10.68 5.31
C ILE A 761 3.89 -10.44 6.83
N GLY A 762 5.07 -10.34 7.45
CA GLY A 762 5.21 -10.08 8.88
C GLY A 762 4.59 -8.75 9.31
N LEU A 763 4.75 -7.70 8.50
CA LEU A 763 4.11 -6.40 8.74
C LEU A 763 2.59 -6.48 8.53
N SER A 764 2.12 -7.27 7.57
CA SER A 764 0.70 -7.52 7.34
C SER A 764 0.05 -8.25 8.52
N VAL A 765 0.74 -9.25 9.06
CA VAL A 765 0.36 -9.98 10.27
C VAL A 765 0.27 -9.03 11.47
N LEU A 766 1.34 -8.26 11.72
CA LEU A 766 1.40 -7.33 12.84
C LEU A 766 0.29 -6.26 12.77
N SER A 767 0.11 -5.64 11.60
CA SER A 767 -0.92 -4.62 11.40
C SER A 767 -2.33 -5.19 11.55
N GLY A 768 -2.62 -6.34 10.94
CA GLY A 768 -3.93 -6.99 11.07
C GLY A 768 -4.25 -7.42 12.51
N PHE A 769 -3.25 -7.91 13.24
CA PHE A 769 -3.36 -8.26 14.65
C PHE A 769 -3.66 -7.02 15.53
N LEU A 770 -2.90 -5.93 15.37
CA LEU A 770 -3.09 -4.71 16.16
C LEU A 770 -4.45 -4.05 15.89
N ILE A 771 -4.86 -3.97 14.62
CA ILE A 771 -6.19 -3.45 14.25
C ILE A 771 -7.27 -4.35 14.84
N GLY A 772 -7.13 -5.68 14.71
CA GLY A 772 -8.05 -6.64 15.28
C GLY A 772 -8.21 -6.50 16.81
N LEU A 773 -7.11 -6.44 17.55
CA LEU A 773 -7.10 -6.23 19.00
C LEU A 773 -7.78 -4.92 19.40
N SER A 774 -7.55 -3.84 18.63
CA SER A 774 -8.16 -2.54 18.92
C SER A 774 -9.69 -2.55 18.85
N GLN A 775 -10.28 -3.52 18.13
CA GLN A 775 -11.72 -3.62 17.88
C GLN A 775 -12.40 -4.78 18.63
N ASP A 776 -11.65 -5.67 19.27
CA ASP A 776 -12.19 -6.83 20.01
C ASP A 776 -13.20 -6.41 21.10
N GLY A 777 -12.98 -5.24 21.73
CA GLY A 777 -13.88 -4.67 22.73
C GLY A 777 -15.31 -4.41 22.25
N LYS A 778 -15.54 -4.29 20.93
CA LYS A 778 -16.88 -4.10 20.33
C LYS A 778 -17.66 -5.41 20.16
N LYS A 779 -17.04 -6.57 20.38
CA LYS A 779 -17.65 -7.92 20.28
C LYS A 779 -18.39 -8.17 18.96
N GLY A 780 -17.86 -7.63 17.85
CA GLY A 780 -18.42 -7.77 16.50
C GLY A 780 -19.53 -6.77 16.12
N VAL A 781 -20.16 -6.09 17.09
CA VAL A 781 -21.21 -5.09 16.83
C VAL A 781 -20.57 -3.69 16.74
N LEU A 782 -20.13 -3.35 15.53
CA LEU A 782 -19.45 -2.08 15.23
C LEU A 782 -20.42 -0.93 14.94
N PHE A 783 -21.64 -1.21 14.51
CA PHE A 783 -22.64 -0.20 14.16
C PHE A 783 -23.77 -0.17 15.19
N ARG A 784 -24.13 1.02 15.65
CA ARG A 784 -25.32 1.26 16.48
C ARG A 784 -26.02 2.52 15.99
N GLY A 785 -27.31 2.44 15.69
CA GLY A 785 -28.11 3.58 15.26
C GLY A 785 -29.28 3.89 16.18
N TYR A 786 -30.12 4.83 15.75
CA TYR A 786 -31.42 5.08 16.35
C TYR A 786 -32.40 3.98 15.98
N TYR A 787 -33.25 3.57 16.90
CA TYR A 787 -34.33 2.63 16.59
C TYR A 787 -35.33 3.26 15.63
N ARG A 788 -36.02 2.41 14.87
CA ARG A 788 -37.11 2.86 13.99
C ARG A 788 -38.35 3.23 14.79
N ALA A 789 -39.15 4.14 14.23
CA ALA A 789 -40.50 4.40 14.70
C ALA A 789 -41.28 3.09 14.87
N PRO A 790 -42.03 2.93 15.98
CA PRO A 790 -42.33 3.94 17.00
C PRO A 790 -41.36 3.96 18.19
N TYR A 791 -40.33 3.10 18.24
CA TYR A 791 -39.48 2.91 19.42
C TYR A 791 -38.25 3.83 19.51
N GLU A 792 -38.32 5.01 18.88
CA GLU A 792 -37.22 5.98 18.80
C GLU A 792 -36.75 6.44 20.19
N ASP A 793 -37.67 6.64 21.13
CA ASP A 793 -37.38 7.09 22.50
C ASP A 793 -36.59 6.08 23.34
N LEU A 794 -36.59 4.81 22.94
CA LEU A 794 -35.84 3.73 23.59
C LEU A 794 -34.38 3.66 23.13
N SER A 795 -33.99 4.49 22.16
CA SER A 795 -32.67 4.46 21.52
C SER A 795 -31.51 4.58 22.51
N LEU A 796 -30.49 3.77 22.25
CA LEU A 796 -29.20 3.85 22.94
C LEU A 796 -28.34 4.94 22.28
N SER A 797 -27.19 5.27 22.88
CA SER A 797 -26.24 6.16 22.21
C SER A 797 -25.79 5.58 20.87
N ALA A 798 -25.97 6.37 19.81
CA ALA A 798 -25.62 5.99 18.44
C ALA A 798 -24.08 6.01 18.24
N ASP A 799 -23.57 5.02 17.51
CA ASP A 799 -22.17 4.87 17.16
C ASP A 799 -22.05 4.68 15.64
N PHE A 800 -22.04 5.81 14.93
CA PHE A 800 -21.84 5.86 13.48
C PHE A 800 -20.34 5.89 13.09
N ALA A 801 -19.47 6.23 14.03
CA ALA A 801 -18.05 6.45 13.77
C ALA A 801 -17.26 5.14 13.69
N SER A 802 -17.56 4.15 14.54
CA SER A 802 -16.79 2.91 14.64
C SER A 802 -16.66 2.14 13.31
N PRO A 803 -17.72 1.97 12.47
CA PRO A 803 -17.58 1.30 11.18
C PRO A 803 -16.68 2.05 10.20
N ALA A 804 -16.81 3.38 10.16
CA ALA A 804 -15.97 4.25 9.31
C ALA A 804 -14.52 4.26 9.80
N GLN A 805 -14.31 4.27 11.12
CA GLN A 805 -12.98 4.22 11.74
C GLN A 805 -12.29 2.88 11.47
N LEU A 806 -13.00 1.75 11.51
CA LEU A 806 -12.44 0.46 11.13
C LEU A 806 -11.97 0.46 9.66
N ALA A 807 -12.75 1.06 8.75
CA ALA A 807 -12.34 1.20 7.35
C ALA A 807 -11.12 2.12 7.20
N LEU A 808 -11.08 3.25 7.91
CA LEU A 808 -9.93 4.16 7.96
C LEU A 808 -8.65 3.46 8.46
N LEU A 809 -8.74 2.73 9.57
CA LEU A 809 -7.61 2.01 10.15
C LEU A 809 -7.09 0.94 9.19
N GLN A 810 -7.98 0.20 8.52
CA GLN A 810 -7.59 -0.76 7.49
C GLN A 810 -6.95 -0.06 6.28
N ALA A 811 -7.54 1.04 5.79
CA ALA A 811 -7.02 1.79 4.65
C ALA A 811 -5.60 2.34 4.92
N ILE A 812 -5.36 2.87 6.13
CA ILE A 812 -4.03 3.31 6.58
C ILE A 812 -3.08 2.13 6.73
N GLY A 813 -3.50 1.05 7.41
CA GLY A 813 -2.69 -0.14 7.61
C GLY A 813 -2.19 -0.74 6.29
N ILE A 814 -3.11 -0.95 5.34
CA ILE A 814 -2.77 -1.44 3.99
C ILE A 814 -1.84 -0.46 3.25
N GLY A 815 -2.10 0.85 3.38
CA GLY A 815 -1.25 1.90 2.81
C GLY A 815 0.20 1.82 3.28
N LEU A 816 0.42 1.66 4.58
CA LEU A 816 1.74 1.57 5.19
C LEU A 816 2.46 0.26 4.86
N ILE A 817 1.72 -0.86 4.78
CA ILE A 817 2.27 -2.16 4.37
C ILE A 817 2.78 -2.11 2.92
N CYS A 818 1.98 -1.54 2.00
CA CYS A 818 2.21 -1.69 0.57
C CYS A 818 3.04 -0.55 -0.05
N GLY A 819 3.02 0.65 0.53
CA GLY A 819 3.61 1.84 -0.08
C GLY A 819 5.10 1.67 -0.43
N ALA A 820 5.92 1.23 0.52
CA ALA A 820 7.36 1.07 0.32
C ALA A 820 7.72 -0.16 -0.56
N PRO A 821 7.18 -1.38 -0.32
CA PRO A 821 7.41 -2.53 -1.21
C PRO A 821 6.93 -2.28 -2.65
N GLY A 822 5.83 -1.55 -2.81
CA GLY A 822 5.23 -1.17 -4.09
C GLY A 822 6.19 -0.41 -5.00
N VAL A 823 6.94 0.56 -4.45
CA VAL A 823 7.90 1.38 -5.19
C VAL A 823 9.10 0.57 -5.67
N LYS A 824 9.63 -0.31 -4.81
CA LYS A 824 10.85 -1.09 -5.09
C LYS A 824 10.70 -1.99 -6.32
N ILE A 825 9.48 -2.37 -6.69
CA ILE A 825 9.20 -3.21 -7.86
C ILE A 825 9.72 -2.57 -9.16
N PHE A 826 9.57 -1.26 -9.30
CA PHE A 826 9.96 -0.54 -10.51
C PHE A 826 11.18 0.36 -10.31
N SER A 827 11.33 1.01 -9.16
CA SER A 827 12.34 2.06 -8.95
C SER A 827 13.79 1.59 -9.14
N GLU A 828 14.10 0.36 -8.76
CA GLU A 828 15.46 -0.20 -8.84
C GLU A 828 15.82 -0.63 -10.28
N GLU A 829 14.83 -1.05 -11.06
CA GLU A 829 15.02 -1.62 -12.40
C GLU A 829 14.80 -0.60 -13.52
N VAL A 830 14.47 0.66 -13.23
CA VAL A 830 14.22 1.70 -14.26
C VAL A 830 15.41 1.86 -15.21
N ILE A 831 16.64 1.83 -14.69
CA ILE A 831 17.86 2.01 -15.48
C ILE A 831 18.07 0.81 -16.42
N LEU A 832 17.89 -0.42 -15.90
CA LEU A 832 17.95 -1.64 -16.70
C LEU A 832 16.86 -1.65 -17.77
N HIS A 833 15.63 -1.30 -17.41
CA HIS A 833 14.53 -1.20 -18.34
C HIS A 833 14.86 -0.26 -19.50
N ARG A 834 15.49 0.89 -19.21
CA ARG A 834 15.89 1.87 -20.22
C ARG A 834 16.91 1.28 -21.18
N ARG A 835 17.94 0.61 -20.66
CA ARG A 835 18.93 -0.15 -21.45
C ARG A 835 18.26 -1.17 -22.36
N GLU A 836 17.36 -2.00 -21.83
CA GLU A 836 16.64 -3.03 -22.59
C GLU A 836 15.73 -2.42 -23.66
N ALA A 837 15.01 -1.34 -23.34
CA ALA A 837 14.14 -0.65 -24.27
C ALA A 837 14.91 -0.04 -25.46
N GLU A 838 16.10 0.51 -25.21
CA GLU A 838 17.03 1.02 -26.24
C GLU A 838 17.54 -0.11 -27.14
N ALA A 839 17.81 -1.29 -26.57
CA ALA A 839 18.15 -2.51 -27.32
C ALA A 839 16.97 -3.12 -28.11
N GLY A 840 15.76 -2.56 -27.98
CA GLY A 840 14.58 -2.94 -28.76
C GLY A 840 13.55 -3.81 -28.02
N HIS A 841 13.64 -3.92 -26.70
CA HIS A 841 12.63 -4.62 -25.88
C HIS A 841 11.32 -3.83 -25.82
N SER A 842 10.18 -4.53 -25.78
CA SER A 842 8.87 -3.88 -25.69
C SER A 842 8.63 -3.36 -24.27
N ARG A 843 8.43 -2.04 -24.14
CA ARG A 843 8.13 -1.40 -22.86
C ARG A 843 6.84 -1.92 -22.21
N LEU A 844 5.80 -2.12 -23.03
CA LEU A 844 4.52 -2.69 -22.60
C LEU A 844 4.67 -4.12 -22.08
N ALA A 845 5.46 -4.96 -22.78
CA ALA A 845 5.67 -6.35 -22.38
C ALA A 845 6.36 -6.45 -21.01
N TYR A 846 7.36 -5.60 -20.77
CA TYR A 846 8.02 -5.48 -19.47
C TYR A 846 7.05 -5.03 -18.38
N PHE A 847 6.30 -3.95 -18.63
CA PHE A 847 5.38 -3.38 -17.64
C PHE A 847 4.30 -4.38 -17.21
N LEU A 848 3.60 -4.99 -18.17
CA LEU A 848 2.57 -5.99 -17.88
C LEU A 848 3.13 -7.20 -17.14
N ALA A 849 4.28 -7.72 -17.57
CA ALA A 849 4.94 -8.84 -16.91
C ALA A 849 5.27 -8.54 -15.45
N LYS A 850 5.79 -7.34 -15.18
CA LYS A 850 6.16 -6.95 -13.81
C LYS A 850 4.91 -6.74 -12.95
N THR A 851 3.87 -6.07 -13.45
CA THR A 851 2.59 -5.92 -12.74
C THR A 851 1.95 -7.26 -12.37
N VAL A 852 1.92 -8.23 -13.30
CA VAL A 852 1.36 -9.56 -13.02
C VAL A 852 2.22 -10.33 -12.03
N SER A 853 3.55 -10.16 -12.07
CA SER A 853 4.45 -10.86 -11.15
C SER A 853 4.18 -10.56 -9.68
N VAL A 854 3.60 -9.39 -9.36
CA VAL A 854 3.37 -8.92 -7.98
C VAL A 854 2.11 -9.53 -7.36
N MET A 855 1.20 -10.07 -8.17
CA MET A 855 -0.09 -10.61 -7.69
C MET A 855 0.04 -11.67 -6.60
N PRO A 856 0.92 -12.69 -6.68
CA PRO A 856 1.01 -13.72 -5.65
C PRO A 856 1.40 -13.16 -4.27
N ARG A 857 2.33 -12.21 -4.25
CA ARG A 857 2.74 -11.51 -3.03
C ARG A 857 1.59 -10.70 -2.45
N MET A 858 0.88 -9.95 -3.28
CA MET A 858 -0.27 -9.14 -2.87
C MET A 858 -1.40 -10.02 -2.28
N ILE A 859 -1.69 -11.15 -2.93
CA ILE A 859 -2.67 -12.15 -2.49
C ILE A 859 -2.30 -12.71 -1.12
N LEU A 860 -1.02 -13.07 -0.91
CA LEU A 860 -0.53 -13.61 0.36
C LEU A 860 -0.55 -12.56 1.47
N SER A 861 -0.03 -11.35 1.25
CA SER A 861 -0.04 -10.26 2.23
C SER A 861 -1.47 -9.91 2.66
N CYS A 862 -2.40 -9.78 1.70
CA CYS A 862 -3.81 -9.50 1.95
C CYS A 862 -4.52 -10.64 2.72
N LEU A 863 -4.13 -11.90 2.46
CA LEU A 863 -4.70 -13.07 3.12
C LEU A 863 -4.40 -13.03 4.63
N HIS A 864 -3.14 -12.80 5.00
CA HIS A 864 -2.72 -12.72 6.41
C HIS A 864 -3.36 -11.51 7.10
N PHE A 865 -3.34 -10.33 6.44
CA PHE A 865 -3.95 -9.12 6.97
C PHE A 865 -5.44 -9.30 7.28
N THR A 866 -6.24 -9.71 6.28
CA THR A 866 -7.70 -9.81 6.41
C THR A 866 -8.11 -10.85 7.45
N THR A 867 -7.43 -12.01 7.43
CA THR A 867 -7.74 -13.12 8.33
C THR A 867 -7.49 -12.73 9.79
N LEU A 868 -6.36 -12.08 10.11
CA LEU A 868 -6.09 -11.67 11.49
C LEU A 868 -7.03 -10.56 11.99
N VAL A 869 -7.41 -9.61 11.12
CA VAL A 869 -8.45 -8.63 11.47
C VAL A 869 -9.75 -9.35 11.82
N HIS A 870 -10.18 -10.33 11.02
CA HIS A 870 -11.45 -11.04 11.24
C HIS A 870 -11.46 -11.95 12.47
N ILE A 871 -10.34 -12.62 12.79
CA ILE A 871 -10.25 -13.49 13.97
C ILE A 871 -10.55 -12.71 15.26
N LEU A 872 -9.99 -11.50 15.38
CA LEU A 872 -10.06 -10.70 16.61
C LEU A 872 -11.26 -9.75 16.61
N SER A 873 -11.50 -9.01 15.53
CA SER A 873 -12.60 -8.03 15.50
C SER A 873 -13.98 -8.65 15.26
N ARG A 874 -14.04 -9.89 14.74
CA ARG A 874 -15.27 -10.65 14.40
C ARG A 874 -16.34 -9.77 13.73
N PRO A 875 -16.00 -9.04 12.67
CA PRO A 875 -16.93 -8.11 12.05
C PRO A 875 -18.04 -8.90 11.35
N ILE A 876 -19.22 -8.29 11.21
CA ILE A 876 -20.40 -8.95 10.64
C ILE A 876 -20.28 -9.14 9.11
N ILE A 877 -19.34 -8.45 8.46
CA ILE A 877 -19.06 -8.62 7.04
C ILE A 877 -18.46 -10.01 6.77
N SER A 878 -18.96 -10.67 5.72
CA SER A 878 -18.40 -11.98 5.32
C SER A 878 -16.91 -11.87 4.96
N TRP A 879 -16.13 -12.85 5.42
CA TRP A 879 -14.67 -12.86 5.20
C TRP A 879 -14.28 -12.77 3.71
N THR A 880 -15.00 -13.49 2.83
CA THR A 880 -14.72 -13.49 1.38
C THR A 880 -14.88 -12.10 0.79
N LEU A 881 -15.93 -11.39 1.17
CA LEU A 881 -16.18 -10.03 0.69
C LEU A 881 -15.11 -9.07 1.20
N ALA A 882 -14.79 -9.14 2.49
CA ALA A 882 -13.73 -8.31 3.07
C ALA A 882 -12.37 -8.59 2.42
N TYR A 883 -12.05 -9.86 2.14
CA TYR A 883 -10.82 -10.24 1.45
C TYR A 883 -10.76 -9.66 0.03
N CYS A 884 -11.84 -9.76 -0.74
CA CYS A 884 -11.91 -9.17 -2.09
C CYS A 884 -11.78 -7.65 -2.07
N MET A 885 -12.45 -6.96 -1.15
CA MET A 885 -12.38 -5.50 -1.02
C MET A 885 -10.99 -5.03 -0.56
N ASN A 886 -10.40 -5.71 0.43
CA ASN A 886 -9.03 -5.47 0.84
C ASN A 886 -8.06 -5.70 -0.32
N LEU A 887 -8.20 -6.79 -1.08
CA LEU A 887 -7.33 -7.10 -2.22
C LEU A 887 -7.42 -6.03 -3.32
N LEU A 888 -8.61 -5.50 -3.60
CA LEU A 888 -8.81 -4.36 -4.51
C LEU A 888 -8.14 -3.09 -4.00
N TYR A 889 -8.18 -2.84 -2.68
CA TYR A 889 -7.50 -1.70 -2.09
C TYR A 889 -5.96 -1.86 -2.12
N PHE A 890 -5.43 -3.05 -1.80
CA PHE A 890 -4.03 -3.42 -2.03
C PHE A 890 -3.63 -3.16 -3.49
N TYR A 891 -4.48 -3.56 -4.45
CA TYR A 891 -4.26 -3.32 -5.87
C TYR A 891 -4.15 -1.82 -6.20
N CYS A 892 -4.98 -0.97 -5.58
CA CYS A 892 -4.90 0.48 -5.72
C CYS A 892 -3.58 1.04 -5.18
N ILE A 893 -3.19 0.69 -3.95
CA ILE A 893 -1.98 1.21 -3.32
C ILE A 893 -0.71 0.80 -4.09
N TYR A 894 -0.62 -0.46 -4.54
CA TYR A 894 0.47 -0.89 -5.42
C TYR A 894 0.50 -0.12 -6.75
N GLY A 895 -0.66 0.27 -7.27
CA GLY A 895 -0.78 1.14 -8.44
C GLY A 895 -0.22 2.54 -8.16
N LEU A 896 -0.63 3.15 -7.04
CA LEU A 896 -0.15 4.46 -6.59
C LEU A 896 1.37 4.47 -6.39
N ALA A 897 1.90 3.45 -5.70
CA ALA A 897 3.34 3.27 -5.51
C ALA A 897 4.11 3.14 -6.85
N SER A 898 3.49 2.52 -7.86
CA SER A 898 4.05 2.45 -9.21
C SER A 898 4.13 3.83 -9.87
N VAL A 899 3.13 4.70 -9.68
CA VAL A 899 3.18 6.10 -10.15
C VAL A 899 4.32 6.86 -9.46
N VAL A 900 4.40 6.77 -8.13
CA VAL A 900 5.45 7.44 -7.34
C VAL A 900 6.85 7.00 -7.80
N SER A 901 7.05 5.72 -8.08
CA SER A 901 8.34 5.18 -8.54
C SER A 901 8.85 5.81 -9.85
N MET A 902 7.93 6.28 -10.70
CA MET A 902 8.25 6.93 -11.99
C MET A 902 8.57 8.41 -11.82
N VAL A 903 7.91 9.09 -10.87
CA VAL A 903 8.06 10.53 -10.65
C VAL A 903 9.27 10.84 -9.74
N VAL A 904 9.41 10.10 -8.64
CA VAL A 904 10.33 10.43 -7.54
C VAL A 904 11.64 9.65 -7.63
N ARG A 905 12.77 10.30 -7.27
CA ARG A 905 14.10 9.66 -7.20
C ARG A 905 14.07 8.36 -6.38
N ARG A 906 14.93 7.40 -6.75
CA ARG A 906 14.93 6.04 -6.18
C ARG A 906 15.08 6.04 -4.66
N GLU A 907 15.90 6.96 -4.13
CA GLU A 907 16.21 7.10 -2.70
C GLU A 907 15.01 7.60 -1.88
N ASP A 908 14.29 8.61 -2.37
CA ASP A 908 13.17 9.22 -1.64
C ASP A 908 11.81 8.53 -1.89
N ALA A 909 11.72 7.75 -2.97
CA ALA A 909 10.45 7.20 -3.44
C ALA A 909 9.71 6.32 -2.41
N PRO A 910 10.37 5.45 -1.60
CA PRO A 910 9.67 4.68 -0.57
C PRO A 910 8.98 5.56 0.48
N LEU A 911 9.64 6.63 0.94
CA LEU A 911 9.10 7.56 1.94
C LEU A 911 7.91 8.34 1.38
N ILE A 912 8.05 8.89 0.16
CA ILE A 912 6.97 9.65 -0.47
C ILE A 912 5.77 8.74 -0.78
N SER A 913 6.00 7.48 -1.14
CA SER A 913 4.92 6.52 -1.41
C SER A 913 4.15 6.14 -0.15
N THR A 914 4.82 5.91 0.98
CA THR A 914 4.12 5.64 2.25
C THR A 914 3.32 6.84 2.70
N MET A 915 3.86 8.06 2.57
CA MET A 915 3.12 9.29 2.86
C MET A 915 1.90 9.47 1.94
N ALA A 916 2.06 9.27 0.62
CA ALA A 916 0.95 9.37 -0.33
C ALA A 916 -0.15 8.32 -0.04
N SER A 917 0.25 7.09 0.31
CA SER A 917 -0.68 6.01 0.67
C SER A 917 -1.42 6.31 1.99
N PHE A 918 -0.73 6.92 2.96
CA PHE A 918 -1.32 7.39 4.22
C PHE A 918 -2.37 8.49 3.98
N ILE A 919 -2.04 9.49 3.14
CA ILE A 919 -2.97 10.57 2.77
C ILE A 919 -4.21 10.00 2.07
N VAL A 920 -4.02 9.08 1.12
CA VAL A 920 -5.13 8.41 0.43
C VAL A 920 -6.04 7.64 1.41
N GLY A 921 -5.47 6.98 2.42
CA GLY A 921 -6.23 6.33 3.49
C GLY A 921 -7.00 7.32 4.38
N LEU A 922 -6.40 8.45 4.74
CA LEU A 922 -7.05 9.53 5.49
C LEU A 922 -8.26 10.12 4.74
N LEU A 923 -8.17 10.23 3.41
CA LEU A 923 -9.25 10.66 2.53
C LEU A 923 -10.32 9.55 2.31
N SER A 924 -10.71 8.87 3.39
CA SER A 924 -11.79 7.87 3.43
C SER A 924 -13.15 8.45 3.84
N GLY A 925 -13.17 9.67 4.37
CA GLY A 925 -14.40 10.34 4.83
C GLY A 925 -14.85 9.91 6.23
N ALA A 926 -13.99 9.20 6.98
CA ALA A 926 -14.27 8.84 8.38
C ALA A 926 -13.97 10.00 9.35
N SER A 927 -12.94 10.80 9.07
CA SER A 927 -12.60 12.01 9.82
C SER A 927 -11.79 12.95 8.92
N PRO A 928 -12.35 14.09 8.43
CA PRO A 928 -13.73 14.56 8.65
C PRO A 928 -14.79 13.67 7.99
N ALA A 929 -16.02 13.74 8.49
CA ALA A 929 -17.16 13.02 7.92
C ALA A 929 -17.47 13.52 6.49
N LEU A 930 -17.86 12.61 5.59
CA LEU A 930 -18.13 12.95 4.19
C LEU A 930 -19.29 13.97 4.04
N SER A 931 -20.26 13.98 4.95
CA SER A 931 -21.32 14.99 5.03
C SER A 931 -20.77 16.40 5.24
N GLN A 932 -19.76 16.57 6.09
CA GLN A 932 -19.08 17.84 6.32
C GLN A 932 -18.21 18.22 5.10
N VAL A 933 -17.56 17.27 4.45
CA VAL A 933 -16.79 17.55 3.22
C VAL A 933 -17.71 18.03 2.09
N LYS A 934 -18.94 17.51 2.01
CA LYS A 934 -19.96 17.97 1.05
C LYS A 934 -20.34 19.43 1.27
N THR A 935 -20.39 19.91 2.52
CA THR A 935 -20.65 21.34 2.80
C THR A 935 -19.49 22.25 2.39
N TRP A 936 -18.26 21.71 2.30
CA TRP A 936 -17.10 22.44 1.77
C TRP A 936 -17.03 22.48 0.23
N HIS A 937 -17.97 21.82 -0.48
CA HIS A 937 -17.94 21.66 -1.93
C HIS A 937 -16.65 21.01 -2.49
N MET A 938 -15.92 20.26 -1.67
CA MET A 938 -14.67 19.56 -2.05
C MET A 938 -14.85 18.04 -2.21
N GLU A 939 -16.07 17.54 -2.39
CA GLU A 939 -16.37 16.10 -2.48
C GLU A 939 -15.53 15.41 -3.58
N TRP A 940 -15.25 16.09 -4.69
CA TRP A 940 -14.47 15.53 -5.80
C TRP A 940 -13.08 15.01 -5.37
N LEU A 941 -12.45 15.65 -4.39
CA LEU A 941 -11.12 15.27 -3.90
C LEU A 941 -11.17 13.96 -3.11
N TRP A 942 -12.20 13.78 -2.27
CA TRP A 942 -12.42 12.53 -1.54
C TRP A 942 -12.86 11.40 -2.48
N ARG A 943 -13.74 11.70 -3.44
CA ARG A 943 -14.20 10.73 -4.45
C ARG A 943 -13.10 10.26 -5.39
N ALA A 944 -12.05 11.06 -5.59
CA ALA A 944 -10.85 10.65 -6.33
C ALA A 944 -9.97 9.66 -5.53
N SER A 945 -10.10 9.63 -4.20
CA SER A 945 -9.38 8.68 -3.34
C SER A 945 -10.07 7.31 -3.34
N PRO A 946 -9.33 6.20 -3.54
CA PRO A 946 -9.87 4.86 -3.34
C PRO A 946 -10.32 4.63 -1.88
N GLY A 947 -9.81 5.37 -0.90
CA GLY A 947 -10.17 5.23 0.51
C GLY A 947 -11.65 5.51 0.77
N THR A 948 -12.26 6.47 0.07
CA THR A 948 -13.68 6.84 0.26
C THR A 948 -14.61 5.72 -0.20
N TRP A 949 -14.36 5.15 -1.38
CA TRP A 949 -15.15 4.02 -1.90
C TRP A 949 -14.98 2.76 -1.07
N PHE A 950 -13.78 2.53 -0.56
CA PHE A 950 -13.50 1.43 0.37
C PHE A 950 -14.29 1.59 1.68
N ALA A 951 -14.32 2.78 2.27
CA ALA A 951 -15.05 3.05 3.50
C ALA A 951 -16.57 2.99 3.32
N GLU A 952 -17.12 3.48 2.21
CA GLU A 952 -18.56 3.35 1.90
C GLU A 952 -19.01 1.89 1.85
N VAL A 953 -18.23 1.03 1.20
CA VAL A 953 -18.56 -0.39 1.12
C VAL A 953 -18.53 -1.03 2.51
N TYR A 954 -17.49 -0.78 3.31
CA TYR A 954 -17.41 -1.31 4.66
C TYR A 954 -18.54 -0.79 5.55
N PHE A 955 -18.85 0.51 5.49
CA PHE A 955 -19.94 1.11 6.24
C PHE A 955 -21.29 0.47 5.87
N GLY A 956 -21.58 0.35 4.57
CA GLY A 956 -22.82 -0.27 4.10
C GLY A 956 -22.96 -1.74 4.49
N GLN A 957 -21.87 -2.52 4.44
CA GLN A 957 -21.89 -3.94 4.81
C GLN A 957 -21.95 -4.17 6.33
N LEU A 958 -21.48 -3.22 7.15
CA LEU A 958 -21.56 -3.29 8.61
C LEU A 958 -22.89 -2.75 9.15
N ALA A 959 -23.51 -1.77 8.47
CA ALA A 959 -24.78 -1.18 8.87
C ALA A 959 -26.00 -1.95 8.31
N GLY A 960 -25.92 -2.44 7.07
CA GLY A 960 -27.02 -3.10 6.35
C GLY A 960 -27.68 -4.26 7.12
N PRO A 961 -26.95 -5.15 7.81
CA PRO A 961 -27.54 -6.23 8.60
C PRO A 961 -28.49 -5.76 9.71
N PHE A 962 -28.39 -4.50 10.16
CA PHE A 962 -29.24 -3.95 11.21
C PHE A 962 -30.39 -3.08 10.68
N GLN A 963 -30.69 -3.13 9.37
CA GLN A 963 -31.75 -2.33 8.75
C GLN A 963 -33.13 -2.56 9.39
N TYR A 964 -33.40 -3.75 9.92
CA TYR A 964 -34.67 -4.07 10.59
C TYR A 964 -34.81 -3.36 11.95
N LEU A 965 -33.70 -3.09 12.65
CA LEU A 965 -33.68 -2.52 14.00
C LEU A 965 -33.46 -1.01 13.99
N TYR A 966 -32.50 -0.55 13.17
CA TYR A 966 -32.02 0.82 13.17
C TYR A 966 -32.44 1.59 11.92
N ASP A 967 -32.58 2.91 12.06
CA ASP A 967 -32.66 3.83 10.93
C ASP A 967 -31.25 4.06 10.34
N ILE A 968 -30.91 3.24 9.35
CA ILE A 968 -29.66 3.34 8.60
C ILE A 968 -29.63 4.53 7.62
N ASP A 969 -30.78 5.05 7.20
CA ASP A 969 -30.87 6.17 6.27
C ASP A 969 -30.48 7.48 6.98
N MET A 970 -30.88 7.62 8.25
CA MET A 970 -30.40 8.68 9.12
C MET A 970 -28.88 8.61 9.31
N ALA A 971 -28.33 7.41 9.55
CA ALA A 971 -26.88 7.21 9.70
C ALA A 971 -26.11 7.57 8.41
N ALA A 972 -26.65 7.21 7.25
CA ALA A 972 -26.10 7.56 5.95
C ALA A 972 -26.12 9.08 5.70
N LYS A 973 -27.21 9.77 6.07
CA LYS A 973 -27.28 11.24 5.99
C LYS A 973 -26.26 11.91 6.92
N PHE A 974 -26.11 11.41 8.14
CA PHE A 974 -25.17 11.95 9.13
C PHE A 974 -23.71 11.80 8.69
N THR A 975 -23.34 10.61 8.20
CA THR A 975 -21.96 10.33 7.74
C THR A 975 -21.69 10.87 6.33
N GLY A 976 -22.73 10.99 5.50
CA GLY A 976 -22.64 11.39 4.09
C GLY A 976 -22.34 10.24 3.13
N TYR A 977 -22.25 9.01 3.62
CA TYR A 977 -21.97 7.80 2.83
C TYR A 977 -23.20 7.28 2.10
N ASN A 978 -22.99 6.74 0.90
CA ASN A 978 -24.05 6.11 0.11
C ASN A 978 -24.17 4.62 0.44
N LEU A 979 -25.34 4.19 0.88
CA LEU A 979 -25.66 2.78 1.13
C LEU A 979 -25.87 2.01 -0.19
N GLY A 980 -25.61 0.69 -0.19
CA GLY A 980 -25.93 -0.19 -1.33
C GLY A 980 -24.97 -0.13 -2.53
N THR A 981 -23.82 0.53 -2.41
CA THR A 981 -22.87 0.75 -3.53
C THR A 981 -21.83 -0.37 -3.71
N LEU A 982 -22.05 -1.58 -3.21
CA LEU A 982 -21.04 -2.66 -3.20
C LEU A 982 -20.39 -2.89 -4.59
N GLN A 983 -21.22 -3.12 -5.60
CA GLN A 983 -20.74 -3.40 -6.96
C GLN A 983 -20.04 -2.18 -7.58
N VAL A 984 -20.63 -1.00 -7.41
CA VAL A 984 -20.08 0.27 -7.91
C VAL A 984 -18.74 0.56 -7.25
N GLY A 985 -18.65 0.44 -5.93
CA GLY A 985 -17.42 0.64 -5.16
C GLY A 985 -16.31 -0.32 -5.59
N ALA A 986 -16.62 -1.62 -5.76
CA ALA A 986 -15.64 -2.59 -6.25
C ALA A 986 -15.14 -2.26 -7.68
N LEU A 987 -16.04 -1.89 -8.59
CA LEU A 987 -15.68 -1.50 -9.96
C LEU A 987 -14.84 -0.22 -9.99
N VAL A 988 -15.20 0.78 -9.18
CA VAL A 988 -14.47 2.05 -9.10
C VAL A 988 -13.07 1.83 -8.51
N LEU A 989 -12.94 1.01 -7.45
CA LEU A 989 -11.62 0.64 -6.92
C LEU A 989 -10.74 -0.04 -7.98
N PHE A 990 -11.31 -1.01 -8.71
CA PHE A 990 -10.59 -1.67 -9.81
C PHE A 990 -10.19 -0.66 -10.91
N ALA A 991 -11.08 0.27 -11.25
CA ALA A 991 -10.81 1.32 -12.23
C ALA A 991 -9.69 2.26 -11.77
N ILE A 992 -9.75 2.78 -10.53
CA ILE A 992 -8.71 3.66 -9.94
C ILE A 992 -7.35 2.97 -9.95
N GLY A 993 -7.27 1.72 -9.45
CA GLY A 993 -6.02 0.96 -9.44
C GLY A 993 -5.46 0.70 -10.86
N THR A 994 -6.32 0.59 -11.86
CA THR A 994 -5.93 0.44 -13.27
C THR A 994 -5.48 1.78 -13.86
N ILE A 995 -6.16 2.88 -13.55
CA ILE A 995 -5.76 4.24 -13.95
C ILE A 995 -4.37 4.58 -13.40
N TYR A 996 -4.09 4.28 -12.13
CA TYR A 996 -2.74 4.47 -11.57
C TYR A 996 -1.67 3.69 -12.35
N ARG A 997 -1.96 2.47 -12.81
CA ARG A 997 -1.02 1.70 -13.66
C ARG A 997 -0.88 2.30 -15.06
N ILE A 998 -1.96 2.83 -15.65
CA ILE A 998 -1.90 3.53 -16.93
C ILE A 998 -1.04 4.81 -16.80
N LEU A 999 -1.23 5.58 -15.72
CA LEU A 999 -0.41 6.75 -15.41
C LEU A 999 1.05 6.38 -15.18
N ALA A 1000 1.33 5.30 -14.45
CA ALA A 1000 2.69 4.79 -14.26
C ALA A 1000 3.32 4.35 -15.59
N PHE A 1001 2.56 3.70 -16.48
CA PHE A 1001 3.03 3.36 -17.81
C PHE A 1001 3.28 4.61 -18.68
N GLY A 1002 2.43 5.63 -18.60
CA GLY A 1002 2.65 6.94 -19.21
C GLY A 1002 3.95 7.58 -18.70
N GLY A 1003 4.17 7.55 -17.38
CA GLY A 1003 5.41 7.99 -16.74
C GLY A 1003 6.64 7.26 -17.28
N LEU A 1004 6.56 5.93 -17.43
CA LEU A 1004 7.62 5.11 -18.02
C LEU A 1004 7.95 5.50 -19.47
N LEU A 1005 6.97 6.02 -20.23
CA LEU A 1005 7.19 6.50 -21.59
C LEU A 1005 7.82 7.91 -21.63
N VAL A 1006 7.36 8.81 -20.76
CA VAL A 1006 7.69 10.25 -20.76
C VAL A 1006 8.95 10.59 -19.97
N CYS A 1007 9.27 9.88 -18.89
CA CYS A 1007 10.43 10.16 -18.02
C CYS A 1007 11.80 10.07 -18.69
N GLY A 1008 11.86 9.74 -19.99
CA GLY A 1008 13.07 9.88 -20.79
C GLY A 1008 13.69 11.29 -20.78
N ARG A 1009 12.94 12.33 -20.37
CA ARG A 1009 13.40 13.74 -20.28
C ARG A 1009 13.59 14.32 -18.87
N MET A 1010 13.03 13.73 -17.81
CA MET A 1010 12.90 14.40 -16.50
C MET A 1010 13.94 13.98 -15.45
N ARG A 1011 14.76 12.95 -15.71
CA ARG A 1011 15.89 12.55 -14.86
C ARG A 1011 17.18 12.62 -15.66
N ILE A 1012 17.67 13.85 -15.84
CA ILE A 1012 19.09 14.16 -15.96
C ILE A 1012 19.41 15.03 -14.75
#